data_AF-A0A931CIY3-F1
#
_entry.id   AF-A0A931CIY3-F1
#
_cell.length_a   1.000
_cell.length_b   1.000
_cell.length_c   1.000
_cell.angle_alpha   90.00
_cell.angle_beta   90.00
_cell.angle_gamma   90.00
#
_symmetry.space_group_name_H-M   'P 1'
#
loop_
_entity.id
_entity.type
_entity.pdbx_description
1 polymer ?
#
loop_
_entity_poly.entity_id
_entity_poly.type
_entity_poly.pdbx_seq_one_letter_code
_entity_poly.pdbx_strand_id
1 'polypeptide(L)'
;MLRRVLAVGAAVAGTVLSRITRGPAEPVAPPAVEPPRELAYPFSAAVQIAAEPSRVFAVLAEPARMAEWLVMHTGWPVSPPGAIEEGARFAQRVKLMGMPTEVRWTVVGLDPGRTVWLDGTGPMGIVVGFYLSLTPSGPGTLVRVDGGVEGGTADGPLGPMVARNLAEAMQKSLDRLADVVTRPAAGDSPTAARGPASGTGTTAARSRPAHPRPAPIRHERGGQDIDAWTPVIVGVGQVCERSTEPLGGDPVSLAVRALRLAAEDAGADLLARADSVGYVASVSWQYPDGAALIAETVGATPAETVQTSIFGGDGSLRLLNDAAAAIAEGRVSIALLGGAEAAATAAAAERAGRDLAWPGQPEGTAPTRSVGVDTAPNTDVEIAAGLVAPIYLYALIESAVRGKLGSSPAKHRERITELWSRFSGVAADNPHAWRPERHSASALAEPGADNRPISAPYPKLLTANLSVNQATGIIVCSASAAHEAGIPQDRWVFVHAGAHATDEWYVTERHDLASSPAIRAAGDAVLGHAGLTIDEVRHIDLYACFPSAVEIGAAELDLPLDDPRRPLTVTGGLTFAGGPGNNYTSHAVANLVPLLRADPDQYGLATALGWYLTKHAATVLSARPPRREYRDIDADLRLPRPAARKVDTGWTGPAVCEAYTVPYGRDGEPEAVIVTAITPGGDRVVRRVADRELIDRLLEDDPLGWRLEMTADGFTIADTTRAALPPAGEPPVLVEWHGPVTVIRLNRPATRNAVDLATARALERAVDAYEADPEARVAVLTGSDVAFCSGMDLKAAARGEYPVTEGRGLLGLTARPPRKPLIAAVEGAALAGGCELALAADLIVAAEDAVFGIPEVKRGLVAAAGGVLRLAQSLPRSIALELALTGAPMPARRLYDLGLVNRVTPAGKALDTALELAHDIAANAPLAVYLSKRIADEHRDWSTAEAFDKLAGIAGEVIGSADAIEGVRAYAEKRAPVWKDLPPA
;
A
#
# COMPACT_ATOMS: atom_id res chain seq x y z
N MET A 1 0.28 35.70 -17.05
CA MET A 1 -0.07 34.28 -17.27
C MET A 1 0.00 33.43 -15.99
N LEU A 2 0.93 33.72 -15.06
CA LEU A 2 1.00 33.13 -13.71
C LEU A 2 -0.29 33.27 -12.86
N ARG A 3 -1.16 34.25 -13.15
CA ARG A 3 -2.46 34.47 -12.47
C ARG A 3 -3.62 33.59 -12.97
N ARG A 4 -3.50 32.88 -14.10
CA ARG A 4 -4.56 32.00 -14.63
C ARG A 4 -4.28 30.51 -14.43
N VAL A 5 -3.02 30.10 -14.37
CA VAL A 5 -2.62 28.75 -13.93
C VAL A 5 -3.00 28.51 -12.45
N LEU A 6 -3.08 29.57 -11.64
CA LEU A 6 -3.58 29.56 -10.25
C LEU A 6 -5.10 29.36 -10.12
N ALA A 7 -5.90 29.44 -11.21
CA ALA A 7 -7.36 29.35 -11.13
C ALA A 7 -7.92 27.94 -11.35
N VAL A 8 -7.17 27.05 -12.01
CA VAL A 8 -7.59 25.67 -12.31
C VAL A 8 -7.25 24.72 -11.16
N GLY A 9 -6.07 24.89 -10.54
CA GLY A 9 -5.74 24.23 -9.28
C GLY A 9 -6.69 24.60 -8.14
N ALA A 10 -7.36 25.76 -8.23
CA ALA A 10 -8.34 26.22 -7.25
C ALA A 10 -9.73 25.56 -7.37
N ALA A 11 -10.03 24.74 -8.39
CA ALA A 11 -11.32 24.06 -8.46
C ALA A 11 -11.35 22.67 -7.78
N VAL A 12 -10.19 22.11 -7.47
CA VAL A 12 -10.05 20.83 -6.74
C VAL A 12 -9.26 21.00 -5.44
N ALA A 13 -8.37 22.00 -5.34
CA ALA A 13 -7.74 22.39 -4.06
C ALA A 13 -8.45 23.56 -3.36
N GLY A 14 -9.31 24.32 -4.05
CA GLY A 14 -9.86 25.58 -3.51
C GLY A 14 -10.99 25.45 -2.49
N THR A 15 -11.43 24.24 -2.15
CA THR A 15 -12.40 24.04 -1.05
C THR A 15 -11.80 23.36 0.18
N VAL A 16 -10.55 22.91 0.08
CA VAL A 16 -9.73 22.57 1.25
C VAL A 16 -8.88 23.77 1.70
N LEU A 17 -8.48 24.66 0.79
CA LEU A 17 -7.67 25.85 1.12
C LEU A 17 -8.44 27.14 1.44
N SER A 18 -9.77 27.18 1.33
CA SER A 18 -10.56 28.40 1.66
C SER A 18 -11.02 28.48 3.12
N ARG A 19 -10.56 27.61 4.02
CA ARG A 19 -10.74 27.76 5.48
C ARG A 19 -9.45 28.12 6.20
N ILE A 20 -8.67 29.07 5.69
CA ILE A 20 -7.71 29.82 6.52
C ILE A 20 -7.69 31.29 6.09
N THR A 21 -8.85 31.94 6.18
CA THR A 21 -8.91 33.37 6.51
C THR A 21 -9.84 33.54 7.70
N ARG A 22 -9.36 33.13 8.88
CA ARG A 22 -9.77 33.86 10.08
C ARG A 22 -9.27 35.30 9.90
N GLY A 23 -10.08 36.26 10.30
CA GLY A 23 -9.70 37.68 10.31
C GLY A 23 -8.37 37.91 11.04
N PRO A 24 -7.82 39.14 10.97
CA PRO A 24 -6.54 39.45 11.62
C PRO A 24 -6.53 38.88 13.04
N ALA A 25 -5.53 38.04 13.33
CA ALA A 25 -5.33 37.47 14.66
C ALA A 25 -5.34 38.62 15.67
N GLU A 26 -6.02 38.43 16.80
CA GLU A 26 -5.93 39.38 17.90
C GLU A 26 -4.44 39.62 18.22
N PRO A 27 -4.01 40.87 18.41
CA PRO A 27 -2.62 41.16 18.70
C PRO A 27 -2.21 40.43 19.98
N VAL A 28 -1.30 39.47 19.85
CA VAL A 28 -0.71 38.77 20.99
C VAL A 28 0.11 39.78 21.79
N ALA A 29 -0.12 39.86 23.10
CA ALA A 29 0.60 40.77 23.99
C ALA A 29 2.13 40.63 23.84
N PRO A 30 2.91 41.72 23.98
CA PRO A 30 4.36 41.69 23.80
C PRO A 30 5.03 40.70 24.78
N PRO A 31 6.16 40.07 24.39
CA PRO A 31 6.83 39.10 25.24
C PRO A 31 7.34 39.75 26.53
N ALA A 32 7.14 39.07 27.67
CA ALA A 32 7.69 39.52 28.95
C ALA A 32 9.20 39.24 29.06
N VAL A 33 9.72 38.33 28.23
CA VAL A 33 11.14 38.01 28.10
C VAL A 33 11.47 37.96 26.61
N GLU A 34 12.39 38.82 26.16
CA GLU A 34 12.78 38.91 24.76
C GLU A 34 13.47 37.62 24.27
N PRO A 35 13.18 37.14 23.06
CA PRO A 35 13.88 36.00 22.47
C PRO A 35 15.36 36.33 22.18
N PRO A 36 16.24 35.32 22.13
CA PRO A 36 17.69 35.52 21.92
C PRO A 36 18.03 36.15 20.56
N ARG A 37 17.17 35.92 19.56
CA ARG A 37 17.28 36.47 18.20
C ARG A 37 15.93 36.44 17.51
N GLU A 38 15.79 37.31 16.51
CA GLU A 38 14.65 37.30 15.59
C GLU A 38 15.10 36.69 14.26
N LEU A 39 14.33 35.73 13.74
CA LEU A 39 14.61 35.06 12.46
C LEU A 39 13.90 35.77 11.31
N ALA A 40 14.39 35.58 10.08
CA ALA A 40 13.92 36.29 8.89
C ALA A 40 12.39 36.27 8.68
N TYR A 41 11.73 35.17 9.04
CA TYR A 41 10.27 35.04 9.02
C TYR A 41 9.75 34.66 10.41
N PRO A 42 9.45 35.63 11.28
CA PRO A 42 9.04 35.38 12.65
C PRO A 42 7.55 35.01 12.76
N PHE A 43 7.20 34.32 13.83
CA PHE A 43 5.82 34.06 14.25
C PHE A 43 5.73 34.06 15.78
N SER A 44 4.50 34.17 16.30
CA SER A 44 4.24 33.99 17.72
C SER A 44 2.91 33.33 17.99
N ALA A 45 2.82 32.60 19.11
CA ALA A 45 1.61 31.98 19.63
C ALA A 45 1.64 32.01 21.17
N ALA A 46 0.46 32.00 21.81
CA ALA A 46 0.38 32.05 23.27
C ALA A 46 -0.87 31.32 23.79
N VAL A 47 -0.78 30.84 25.03
CA VAL A 47 -1.90 30.22 25.76
C VAL A 47 -1.80 30.52 27.25
N GLN A 48 -2.95 30.65 27.90
CA GLN A 48 -3.05 30.76 29.36
C GLN A 48 -3.27 29.36 29.95
N ILE A 49 -2.38 28.90 30.83
CA ILE A 49 -2.45 27.59 31.48
C ILE A 49 -2.77 27.76 32.97
N ALA A 50 -3.79 27.07 33.47
CA ALA A 50 -4.17 27.07 34.89
C ALA A 50 -3.23 26.22 35.77
N ALA A 51 -1.94 26.51 35.73
CA ALA A 51 -0.90 25.87 36.54
C ALA A 51 0.26 26.84 36.82
N GLU A 52 0.97 26.60 37.93
CA GLU A 52 2.17 27.35 38.28
C GLU A 52 3.31 27.17 37.26
N PRO A 53 4.17 28.17 37.03
CA PRO A 53 5.21 28.11 35.98
C PRO A 53 6.17 26.93 36.13
N SER A 54 6.46 26.52 37.37
CA SER A 54 7.31 25.36 37.66
C SER A 54 6.73 24.05 37.13
N ARG A 55 5.40 23.89 37.17
CA ARG A 55 4.71 22.70 36.68
C ARG A 55 4.64 22.68 35.15
N VAL A 56 4.43 23.84 34.52
CA VAL A 56 4.49 23.98 33.06
C VAL A 56 5.91 23.67 32.57
N PHE A 57 6.92 24.25 33.22
CA PHE A 57 8.32 24.07 32.88
C PHE A 57 8.76 22.60 32.97
N ALA A 58 8.29 21.86 33.97
CA ALA A 58 8.61 20.43 34.10
C ALA A 58 8.21 19.61 32.86
N VAL A 59 7.09 19.95 32.19
CA VAL A 59 6.67 19.28 30.95
C VAL A 59 7.51 19.75 29.75
N LEU A 60 7.80 21.06 29.67
CA LEU A 60 8.58 21.64 28.57
C LEU A 60 10.04 21.19 28.57
N ALA A 61 10.62 20.99 29.76
CA ALA A 61 12.03 20.61 29.95
C ALA A 61 12.30 19.11 29.85
N GLU A 62 11.27 18.28 29.63
CA GLU A 62 11.37 16.82 29.55
C GLU A 62 11.18 16.32 28.10
N PRO A 63 12.26 15.98 27.37
CA PRO A 63 12.17 15.63 25.95
C PRO A 63 11.25 14.44 25.67
N ALA A 64 11.24 13.44 26.54
CA ALA A 64 10.36 12.27 26.43
C ALA A 64 8.87 12.65 26.35
N ARG A 65 8.50 13.80 26.95
CA ARG A 65 7.13 14.31 27.01
C ARG A 65 6.80 15.28 25.88
N MET A 66 7.75 15.64 25.03
CA MET A 66 7.46 16.44 23.83
C MET A 66 6.41 15.77 22.94
N ALA A 67 6.37 14.44 22.87
CA ALA A 67 5.33 13.71 22.13
C ALA A 67 3.91 13.94 22.67
N GLU A 68 3.77 14.32 23.94
CA GLU A 68 2.45 14.57 24.57
C GLU A 68 1.83 15.89 24.11
N TRP A 69 2.65 16.89 23.74
CA TRP A 69 2.15 18.25 23.47
C TRP A 69 2.62 18.84 22.13
N LEU A 70 3.81 18.51 21.63
CA LEU A 70 4.35 19.08 20.40
C LEU A 70 3.78 18.37 19.16
N VAL A 71 2.81 18.98 18.49
CA VAL A 71 2.07 18.41 17.34
C VAL A 71 2.98 18.00 16.18
N MET A 72 4.05 18.76 15.96
CA MET A 72 4.99 18.48 14.89
C MET A 72 5.92 17.30 15.20
N HIS A 73 5.92 16.76 16.42
CA HIS A 73 6.75 15.61 16.77
C HIS A 73 6.29 14.34 16.04
N THR A 74 7.21 13.65 15.38
CA THR A 74 6.95 12.39 14.65
C THR A 74 7.82 11.23 15.13
N GLY A 75 8.70 11.47 16.09
CA GLY A 75 9.57 10.47 16.70
C GLY A 75 10.98 10.99 16.94
N TRP A 76 11.86 10.06 17.30
CA TRP A 76 13.26 10.34 17.57
C TRP A 76 14.14 9.47 16.64
N PRO A 77 15.25 9.97 16.09
CA PRO A 77 16.19 9.13 15.33
C PRO A 77 16.87 8.05 16.19
N VAL A 78 17.02 8.33 17.48
CA VAL A 78 17.52 7.45 18.56
C VAL A 78 16.60 7.58 19.78
N SER A 79 16.95 7.09 20.98
CA SER A 79 16.14 7.35 22.19
C SER A 79 16.06 8.86 22.52
N PRO A 80 14.95 9.35 23.15
CA PRO A 80 14.85 10.75 23.57
C PRO A 80 15.97 11.13 24.55
N PRO A 81 16.46 12.38 24.53
CA PRO A 81 17.42 12.86 25.52
C PRO A 81 16.78 12.89 26.93
N GLY A 82 17.58 12.63 27.96
CA GLY A 82 17.09 12.47 29.34
C GLY A 82 16.48 13.75 29.93
N ALA A 83 17.17 14.88 29.83
CA ALA A 83 16.68 16.20 30.25
C ALA A 83 17.22 17.29 29.31
N ILE A 84 16.50 18.40 29.18
CA ILE A 84 16.99 19.59 28.47
C ILE A 84 17.93 20.35 29.41
N GLU A 85 19.20 20.43 29.03
CA GLU A 85 20.23 21.25 29.69
C GLU A 85 20.73 22.32 28.71
N GLU A 86 21.15 23.47 29.23
CA GLU A 86 21.73 24.52 28.38
C GLU A 86 22.97 24.00 27.64
N GLY A 87 23.05 24.25 26.33
CA GLY A 87 24.10 23.73 25.45
C GLY A 87 23.89 22.29 24.96
N ALA A 88 22.85 21.57 25.43
CA ALA A 88 22.55 20.24 24.96
C ALA A 88 22.17 20.24 23.46
N ARG A 89 22.56 19.17 22.76
CA ARG A 89 22.25 18.95 21.35
C ARG A 89 21.56 17.62 21.16
N PHE A 90 20.48 17.62 20.39
CA PHE A 90 19.72 16.40 20.09
C PHE A 90 19.03 16.47 18.74
N ALA A 91 18.80 15.31 18.14
CA ALA A 91 18.06 15.20 16.89
C ALA A 91 16.63 14.76 17.19
N GLN A 92 15.66 15.34 16.50
CA GLN A 92 14.23 15.02 16.62
C GLN A 92 13.65 14.86 15.23
N ARG A 93 12.79 13.86 15.02
CA ARG A 93 12.00 13.76 13.79
C ARG A 93 10.75 14.61 13.96
N VAL A 94 10.57 15.60 13.10
CA VAL A 94 9.43 16.51 13.11
C VAL A 94 8.80 16.65 11.73
N LYS A 95 7.53 17.04 11.68
CA LYS A 95 6.84 17.39 10.44
C LYS A 95 7.06 18.87 10.13
N LEU A 96 7.89 19.18 9.14
CA LEU A 96 8.07 20.54 8.60
C LEU A 96 7.47 20.60 7.19
N MET A 97 6.60 21.59 6.95
CA MET A 97 5.87 21.73 5.67
C MET A 97 5.13 20.45 5.23
N GLY A 98 4.65 19.66 6.18
CA GLY A 98 3.94 18.41 5.86
C GLY A 98 4.83 17.20 5.63
N MET A 99 6.16 17.35 5.61
CA MET A 99 7.12 16.28 5.39
C MET A 99 7.81 15.87 6.70
N PRO A 100 7.94 14.56 7.01
CA PRO A 100 8.78 14.10 8.10
C PRO A 100 10.24 14.43 7.81
N THR A 101 10.90 15.09 8.74
CA THR A 101 12.31 15.46 8.62
C THR A 101 13.03 15.41 9.95
N GLU A 102 14.34 15.17 9.92
CA GLU A 102 15.19 15.35 11.09
C GLU A 102 15.53 16.83 11.28
N VAL A 103 15.34 17.34 12.50
CA VAL A 103 15.85 18.64 12.95
C VAL A 103 16.83 18.41 14.09
N ARG A 104 18.01 19.02 13.99
CA ARG A 104 19.04 18.98 15.03
C ARG A 104 18.93 20.23 15.89
N TRP A 105 18.43 20.05 17.11
CA TRP A 105 18.22 21.10 18.08
C TRP A 105 19.47 21.36 18.92
N THR A 106 19.70 22.62 19.25
CA THR A 106 20.62 23.10 20.27
C THR A 106 19.84 23.94 21.27
N VAL A 107 20.00 23.65 22.56
CA VAL A 107 19.42 24.46 23.63
C VAL A 107 20.31 25.67 23.83
N VAL A 108 19.83 26.85 23.43
CA VAL A 108 20.63 28.10 23.42
C VAL A 108 20.39 28.98 24.64
N GLY A 109 19.41 28.63 25.48
CA GLY A 109 19.12 29.30 26.74
C GLY A 109 18.05 28.55 27.52
N LEU A 110 18.20 28.48 28.84
CA LEU A 110 17.27 27.78 29.72
C LEU A 110 17.23 28.49 31.08
N ASP A 111 16.08 29.08 31.45
CA ASP A 111 15.84 29.64 32.79
C ASP A 111 14.72 28.84 33.46
N PRO A 112 15.00 28.02 34.48
CA PRO A 112 14.01 27.18 35.14
C PRO A 112 12.76 27.94 35.58
N GLY A 113 11.61 27.52 35.04
CA GLY A 113 10.32 28.15 35.33
C GLY A 113 10.04 29.45 34.57
N ARG A 114 10.95 29.91 33.69
CA ARG A 114 10.84 31.18 32.96
C ARG A 114 11.06 31.06 31.46
N THR A 115 12.06 30.32 30.96
CA THR A 115 12.32 30.23 29.51
C THR A 115 12.94 28.90 29.05
N VAL A 116 12.64 28.51 27.80
CA VAL A 116 13.31 27.41 27.07
C VAL A 116 13.57 27.87 25.63
N TRP A 117 14.84 27.96 25.23
CA TRP A 117 15.23 28.46 23.90
C TRP A 117 15.91 27.37 23.09
N LEU A 118 15.36 27.08 21.91
CA LEU A 118 15.83 26.02 21.01
C LEU A 118 16.11 26.60 19.62
N ASP A 119 17.31 26.34 19.10
CA ASP A 119 17.67 26.58 17.71
C ASP A 119 17.86 25.23 17.00
N GLY A 120 17.14 25.03 15.90
CA GLY A 120 17.11 23.81 15.11
C GLY A 120 17.67 24.01 13.71
N THR A 121 18.42 23.02 13.22
CA THR A 121 18.85 22.96 11.81
C THR A 121 18.22 21.74 11.15
N GLY A 122 17.43 21.98 10.10
CA GLY A 122 16.78 20.97 9.25
C GLY A 122 17.52 20.73 7.92
N PRO A 123 16.94 19.92 7.02
CA PRO A 123 17.52 19.63 5.71
C PRO A 123 17.56 20.90 4.83
N MET A 124 18.40 20.86 3.79
CA MET A 124 18.54 21.96 2.82
C MET A 124 18.93 23.32 3.42
N GLY A 125 19.49 23.34 4.63
CA GLY A 125 19.99 24.56 5.29
C GLY A 125 18.91 25.39 5.99
N ILE A 126 17.69 24.87 6.16
CA ILE A 126 16.63 25.55 6.91
C ILE A 126 16.99 25.60 8.39
N VAL A 127 16.88 26.79 8.98
CA VAL A 127 17.04 27.05 10.41
C VAL A 127 15.67 27.39 11.00
N VAL A 128 15.35 26.81 12.15
CA VAL A 128 14.08 27.02 12.87
C VAL A 128 14.41 27.40 14.32
N GLY A 129 13.79 28.44 14.85
CA GLY A 129 13.95 28.84 16.25
C GLY A 129 12.63 28.74 17.01
N PHE A 130 12.66 28.16 18.22
CA PHE A 130 11.55 28.13 19.16
C PHE A 130 12.00 28.68 20.53
N TYR A 131 11.43 29.81 20.92
CA TYR A 131 11.77 30.54 22.14
C TYR A 131 10.53 30.63 23.03
N LEU A 132 10.43 29.72 23.99
CA LEU A 132 9.31 29.66 24.94
C LEU A 132 9.59 30.55 26.15
N SER A 133 8.61 31.35 26.55
CA SER A 133 8.61 32.15 27.78
C SER A 133 7.38 31.87 28.63
N LEU A 134 7.58 31.82 29.94
CA LEU A 134 6.57 31.54 30.95
C LEU A 134 6.45 32.76 31.87
N THR A 135 5.25 33.35 31.91
CA THR A 135 4.96 34.53 32.75
C THR A 135 3.83 34.20 33.73
N PRO A 136 4.03 34.36 35.05
CA PRO A 136 2.93 34.26 36.01
C PRO A 136 1.80 35.24 35.64
N SER A 137 0.56 34.74 35.57
CA SER A 137 -0.60 35.55 35.17
C SER A 137 -1.86 35.01 35.84
N GLY A 138 -2.37 35.75 36.85
CA GLY A 138 -3.50 35.30 37.68
C GLY A 138 -3.17 34.02 38.46
N PRO A 139 -4.10 33.05 38.59
CA PRO A 139 -3.86 31.74 39.23
C PRO A 139 -3.12 30.74 38.32
N GLY A 140 -2.44 31.20 37.27
CA GLY A 140 -1.81 30.35 36.26
C GLY A 140 -0.61 31.00 35.57
N THR A 141 -0.23 30.45 34.42
CA THR A 141 0.94 30.85 33.65
C THR A 141 0.53 31.19 32.22
N LEU A 142 0.94 32.36 31.73
CA LEU A 142 0.93 32.66 30.30
C LEU A 142 2.17 32.02 29.68
N VAL A 143 1.96 31.08 28.77
CA VAL A 143 3.03 30.48 27.96
C VAL A 143 2.97 31.11 26.58
N ARG A 144 4.08 31.72 26.18
CA ARG A 144 4.24 32.30 24.84
C ARG A 144 5.40 31.61 24.14
N VAL A 145 5.24 31.32 22.85
CA VAL A 145 6.33 30.93 21.97
C VAL A 145 6.54 32.01 20.93
N ASP A 146 7.77 32.48 20.87
CA ASP A 146 8.31 33.31 19.80
C ASP A 146 9.20 32.43 18.95
N GLY A 147 9.00 32.40 17.64
CA GLY A 147 9.78 31.54 16.76
C GLY A 147 9.91 32.10 15.37
N GLY A 148 10.59 31.36 14.50
CA GLY A 148 10.71 31.76 13.11
C GLY A 148 11.53 30.79 12.29
N VAL A 149 11.70 31.14 11.01
CA VAL A 149 12.52 30.37 10.07
C VAL A 149 13.41 31.28 9.23
N GLU A 150 14.57 30.77 8.84
CA GLU A 150 15.52 31.41 7.92
C GLU A 150 16.37 30.32 7.24
N GLY A 151 17.13 30.69 6.21
CA GLY A 151 18.10 29.80 5.58
C GLY A 151 17.52 28.84 4.54
N GLY A 152 18.35 28.46 3.58
CA GLY A 152 18.02 27.44 2.58
C GLY A 152 16.86 27.84 1.68
N THR A 153 15.89 26.94 1.50
CA THR A 153 14.68 27.21 0.70
C THR A 153 13.71 28.18 1.38
N ALA A 154 13.90 28.49 2.67
CA ALA A 154 13.05 29.44 3.39
C ALA A 154 13.36 30.91 3.06
N ASP A 155 14.58 31.23 2.57
CA ASP A 155 14.98 32.60 2.21
C ASP A 155 14.26 33.14 0.95
N GLY A 156 13.56 32.26 0.22
CA GLY A 156 12.75 32.60 -0.95
C GLY A 156 11.26 32.85 -0.65
N PRO A 157 10.37 32.77 -1.66
CA PRO A 157 8.94 33.09 -1.52
C PRO A 157 8.17 32.13 -0.58
N LEU A 158 8.79 31.04 -0.13
CA LEU A 158 8.19 30.05 0.75
C LEU A 158 8.28 30.42 2.24
N GLY A 159 9.26 31.24 2.66
CA GLY A 159 9.48 31.61 4.07
C GLY A 159 8.22 32.03 4.83
N PRO A 160 7.40 32.97 4.31
CA PRO A 160 6.15 33.39 4.95
C PRO A 160 5.10 32.27 5.07
N MET A 161 5.09 31.31 4.15
CA MET A 161 4.20 30.15 4.21
C MET A 161 4.64 29.17 5.30
N VAL A 162 5.94 28.91 5.40
CA VAL A 162 6.51 28.02 6.43
C VAL A 162 6.29 28.59 7.83
N ALA A 163 6.55 29.89 8.03
CA ALA A 163 6.33 30.57 9.29
C ALA A 163 4.86 30.50 9.75
N ARG A 164 3.90 30.65 8.82
CA ARG A 164 2.47 30.52 9.12
C ARG A 164 2.09 29.10 9.55
N ASN A 165 2.56 28.09 8.82
CA ASN A 165 2.28 26.68 9.15
C ASN A 165 2.88 26.30 10.52
N LEU A 166 4.06 26.83 10.84
CA LEU A 166 4.68 26.66 12.16
C LEU A 166 3.90 27.39 13.25
N ALA A 167 3.41 28.60 13.01
CA ALA A 167 2.56 29.32 13.94
C ALA A 167 1.30 28.52 14.31
N GLU A 168 0.62 27.94 13.31
CA GLU A 168 -0.57 27.11 13.53
C GLU A 168 -0.24 25.81 14.27
N ALA A 169 0.86 25.15 13.91
CA ALA A 169 1.32 23.94 14.59
C ALA A 169 1.68 24.24 16.05
N MET A 170 2.30 25.38 16.31
CA MET A 170 2.70 25.80 17.66
C MET A 170 1.52 26.23 18.51
N GLN A 171 0.51 26.93 17.97
CA GLN A 171 -0.70 27.22 18.72
C GLN A 171 -1.40 25.93 19.17
N LYS A 172 -1.59 24.97 18.25
CA LYS A 172 -2.14 23.64 18.59
C LYS A 172 -1.30 22.91 19.64
N SER A 173 0.02 23.06 19.58
CA SER A 173 0.94 22.45 20.54
C SER A 173 0.82 23.08 21.94
N LEU A 174 0.66 24.40 22.01
CA LEU A 174 0.42 25.11 23.26
C LEU A 174 -0.95 24.76 23.87
N ASP A 175 -1.98 24.59 23.03
CA ASP A 175 -3.30 24.14 23.50
C ASP A 175 -3.20 22.74 24.13
N ARG A 176 -2.46 21.79 23.50
CA ARG A 176 -2.19 20.47 24.10
C ARG A 176 -1.37 20.53 25.38
N LEU A 177 -0.39 21.43 25.45
CA LEU A 177 0.42 21.63 26.64
C LEU A 177 -0.45 22.02 27.84
N ALA A 178 -1.47 22.86 27.65
CA ALA A 178 -2.42 23.21 28.69
C ALA A 178 -3.13 21.98 29.27
N ASP A 179 -3.57 21.05 28.41
CA ASP A 179 -4.21 19.80 28.82
C ASP A 179 -3.23 18.86 29.55
N VAL A 180 -2.02 18.70 29.02
CA VAL A 180 -0.99 17.83 29.60
C VAL A 180 -0.58 18.30 31.00
N VAL A 181 -0.44 19.62 31.18
CA VAL A 181 -0.01 20.22 32.45
C VAL A 181 -1.13 20.17 33.51
N THR A 182 -2.39 20.34 33.11
CA THR A 182 -3.54 20.41 34.04
C THR A 182 -4.08 19.05 34.48
N ARG A 183 -3.72 17.95 33.79
CA ARG A 183 -4.04 16.57 34.24
C ARG A 183 -3.43 16.26 35.63
N PRO A 184 -4.16 15.62 36.55
CA PRO A 184 -3.61 15.13 37.81
C PRO A 184 -2.53 14.06 37.54
N ALA A 185 -1.42 14.09 38.29
CA ALA A 185 -0.42 13.03 38.23
C ALA A 185 -1.05 11.70 38.70
N ALA A 186 -0.89 10.63 37.91
CA ALA A 186 -1.46 9.33 38.21
C ALA A 186 -0.78 8.71 39.45
N GLY A 187 -1.46 8.81 40.59
CA GLY A 187 -1.23 8.02 41.80
C GLY A 187 -2.60 7.75 42.44
N ASP A 188 -2.87 6.46 42.70
CA ASP A 188 -4.05 5.89 43.37
C ASP A 188 -5.33 5.64 42.54
N SER A 189 -5.28 4.71 41.58
CA SER A 189 -6.27 3.60 41.48
C SER A 189 -5.83 2.53 40.45
N PRO A 190 -6.13 1.23 40.68
CA PRO A 190 -5.47 0.14 39.96
C PRO A 190 -6.30 -0.35 38.77
N THR A 191 -5.96 0.06 37.54
CA THR A 191 -6.13 -0.74 36.32
C THR A 191 -5.54 -0.01 35.10
N ALA A 192 -4.95 -0.81 34.20
CA ALA A 192 -4.53 -0.46 32.83
C ALA A 192 -3.20 0.31 32.66
N ALA A 193 -2.09 -0.43 32.73
CA ALA A 193 -0.87 -0.08 32.02
C ALA A 193 -0.91 -0.65 30.59
N ARG A 194 -1.00 0.20 29.57
CA ARG A 194 -0.48 -0.05 28.21
C ARG A 194 -0.05 1.28 27.58
N GLY A 195 1.27 1.49 27.49
CA GLY A 195 1.85 2.60 26.74
C GLY A 195 1.83 2.34 25.22
N PRO A 196 2.01 3.39 24.40
CA PRO A 196 2.01 3.28 22.96
C PRO A 196 3.40 2.80 22.47
N ALA A 197 3.43 1.72 21.69
CA ALA A 197 4.63 1.24 21.03
C ALA A 197 4.68 1.80 19.60
N SER A 198 5.70 2.62 19.33
CA SER A 198 6.14 2.96 17.98
C SER A 198 7.13 1.90 17.49
N GLY A 199 6.83 1.29 16.35
CA GLY A 199 7.70 0.31 15.70
C GLY A 199 7.14 -0.12 14.36
N THR A 200 7.87 0.22 13.29
CA THR A 200 7.77 -0.46 12.00
C THR A 200 8.20 -1.91 12.20
N GLY A 201 7.22 -2.76 12.42
CA GLY A 201 7.35 -4.19 12.54
C GLY A 201 5.94 -4.72 12.49
N THR A 202 5.72 -5.73 11.66
CA THR A 202 4.59 -6.64 11.78
C THR A 202 4.33 -6.89 13.25
N THR A 203 3.29 -6.25 13.79
CA THR A 203 2.78 -6.62 15.09
C THR A 203 2.32 -8.05 14.90
N ALA A 204 3.09 -9.00 15.41
CA ALA A 204 2.55 -10.30 15.76
C ALA A 204 1.42 -10.00 16.73
N ALA A 205 0.21 -9.87 16.18
CA ALA A 205 -1.01 -9.82 16.93
C ALA A 205 -0.93 -10.98 17.90
N ARG A 206 -1.00 -10.71 19.21
CA ARG A 206 -1.20 -11.80 20.18
C ARG A 206 -2.39 -12.59 19.66
N SER A 207 -2.14 -13.81 19.16
CA SER A 207 -3.14 -14.63 18.51
C SER A 207 -4.31 -14.81 19.47
N ARG A 208 -5.47 -14.25 19.12
CA ARG A 208 -6.68 -14.42 19.90
C ARG A 208 -6.95 -15.93 20.00
N PRO A 209 -7.27 -16.47 21.19
CA PRO A 209 -7.56 -17.90 21.30
C PRO A 209 -8.73 -18.22 20.36
N ALA A 210 -8.52 -19.19 19.47
CA ALA A 210 -9.55 -19.66 18.54
C ALA A 210 -10.74 -20.21 19.33
N HIS A 211 -11.95 -19.91 18.87
CA HIS A 211 -13.13 -20.55 19.44
C HIS A 211 -13.09 -22.06 19.16
N PRO A 212 -13.55 -22.91 20.09
CA PRO A 212 -13.61 -24.36 19.85
C PRO A 212 -14.41 -24.64 18.57
N ARG A 213 -13.88 -25.49 17.67
CA ARG A 213 -14.51 -25.81 16.38
C ARG A 213 -15.82 -26.59 16.61
N PRO A 214 -17.01 -26.03 16.29
CA PRO A 214 -18.28 -26.72 16.47
C PRO A 214 -18.43 -27.90 15.50
N ALA A 215 -19.47 -28.71 15.72
CA ALA A 215 -19.82 -29.79 14.79
C ALA A 215 -20.21 -29.22 13.41
N PRO A 216 -19.93 -29.94 12.30
CA PRO A 216 -20.35 -29.52 10.96
C PRO A 216 -21.86 -29.29 10.86
N ILE A 217 -22.26 -28.31 10.05
CA ILE A 217 -23.67 -28.00 9.78
C ILE A 217 -24.11 -28.72 8.49
N ARG A 218 -25.30 -29.32 8.49
CA ARG A 218 -25.87 -29.93 7.28
C ARG A 218 -26.43 -28.85 6.37
N HIS A 219 -25.92 -28.71 5.15
CA HIS A 219 -26.51 -27.82 4.15
C HIS A 219 -27.77 -28.46 3.53
N GLU A 220 -28.92 -27.80 3.64
CA GLU A 220 -30.25 -28.31 3.29
C GLU A 220 -30.37 -28.63 1.79
N ARG A 221 -30.00 -27.67 0.93
CA ARG A 221 -30.12 -27.82 -0.53
C ARG A 221 -29.08 -28.76 -1.11
N GLY A 222 -27.85 -28.70 -0.58
CA GLY A 222 -26.71 -29.46 -1.10
C GLY A 222 -26.60 -30.87 -0.52
N GLY A 223 -27.22 -31.14 0.63
CA GLY A 223 -27.11 -32.43 1.31
C GLY A 223 -25.67 -32.79 1.68
N GLN A 224 -24.82 -31.80 1.96
CA GLN A 224 -23.43 -31.98 2.35
C GLN A 224 -23.19 -31.29 3.69
N ASP A 225 -22.24 -31.81 4.46
CA ASP A 225 -21.85 -31.21 5.73
C ASP A 225 -20.82 -30.12 5.44
N ILE A 226 -21.00 -28.94 6.03
CA ILE A 226 -20.12 -27.78 5.87
C ILE A 226 -19.39 -27.51 7.19
N ASP A 227 -18.16 -27.04 7.10
CA ASP A 227 -17.41 -26.62 8.29
C ASP A 227 -18.15 -25.48 9.01
N ALA A 228 -18.24 -25.57 10.33
CA ALA A 228 -18.98 -24.62 11.15
C ALA A 228 -18.45 -23.18 11.06
N TRP A 229 -17.16 -23.01 10.72
CA TRP A 229 -16.50 -21.72 10.52
C TRP A 229 -16.51 -21.27 9.05
N THR A 230 -17.26 -21.92 8.17
CA THR A 230 -17.43 -21.44 6.79
C THR A 230 -18.07 -20.04 6.79
N PRO A 231 -17.46 -19.02 6.17
CA PRO A 231 -18.00 -17.66 6.15
C PRO A 231 -19.21 -17.55 5.22
N VAL A 232 -20.29 -16.98 5.73
CA VAL A 232 -21.56 -16.74 5.03
C VAL A 232 -22.00 -15.30 5.19
N ILE A 233 -22.31 -14.65 4.08
CA ILE A 233 -23.06 -13.39 4.07
C ILE A 233 -24.53 -13.76 4.30
N VAL A 234 -25.10 -13.23 5.38
CA VAL A 234 -26.49 -13.51 5.79
C VAL A 234 -27.41 -12.32 5.60
N GLY A 235 -26.86 -11.11 5.52
CA GLY A 235 -27.63 -9.88 5.41
C GLY A 235 -26.89 -8.82 4.61
N VAL A 236 -27.60 -8.15 3.71
CA VAL A 236 -27.11 -6.96 2.99
C VAL A 236 -28.15 -5.84 3.02
N GLY A 237 -27.69 -4.60 3.10
CA GLY A 237 -28.55 -3.43 3.08
C GLY A 237 -27.90 -2.27 2.36
N GLN A 238 -28.70 -1.47 1.66
CA GLN A 238 -28.25 -0.31 0.89
C GLN A 238 -29.12 0.91 1.16
N VAL A 239 -28.48 2.07 1.28
CA VAL A 239 -29.14 3.38 1.41
C VAL A 239 -28.66 4.28 0.27
N CYS A 240 -29.58 4.99 -0.35
CA CYS A 240 -29.28 6.05 -1.32
C CYS A 240 -30.17 7.26 -1.02
N GLU A 241 -29.56 8.34 -0.52
CA GLU A 241 -30.27 9.54 -0.09
C GLU A 241 -29.98 10.73 -1.02
N ARG A 242 -30.87 10.98 -1.98
CA ARG A 242 -30.69 12.07 -2.95
C ARG A 242 -30.90 13.47 -2.36
N SER A 243 -31.44 13.56 -1.14
CA SER A 243 -31.56 14.81 -0.39
C SER A 243 -30.19 15.32 0.03
N THR A 244 -29.98 16.64 -0.07
CA THR A 244 -28.78 17.32 0.41
C THR A 244 -29.05 18.21 1.64
N GLU A 245 -30.26 18.12 2.22
CA GLU A 245 -30.59 18.79 3.48
C GLU A 245 -30.04 18.00 4.68
N PRO A 246 -29.64 18.68 5.77
CA PRO A 246 -28.89 18.09 6.90
C PRO A 246 -29.71 17.16 7.82
N LEU A 247 -30.77 16.51 7.31
CA LEU A 247 -31.50 15.43 7.99
C LEU A 247 -31.01 14.02 7.60
N GLY A 248 -30.22 13.90 6.53
CA GLY A 248 -29.46 12.70 6.21
C GLY A 248 -28.23 12.64 7.10
N GLY A 249 -28.17 11.63 7.98
CA GLY A 249 -27.08 11.47 8.94
C GLY A 249 -25.68 11.50 8.32
N ASP A 250 -24.67 11.71 9.17
CA ASP A 250 -23.26 11.58 8.78
C ASP A 250 -22.96 10.18 8.19
N PRO A 251 -21.82 9.99 7.51
CA PRO A 251 -21.48 8.69 6.91
C PRO A 251 -21.67 7.48 7.85
N VAL A 252 -21.25 7.55 9.11
CA VAL A 252 -21.44 6.44 10.06
C VAL A 252 -22.94 6.18 10.31
N SER A 253 -23.73 7.22 10.51
CA SER A 253 -25.19 7.09 10.66
C SER A 253 -25.85 6.46 9.42
N LEU A 254 -25.40 6.77 8.21
CA LEU A 254 -25.88 6.12 6.98
C LEU A 254 -25.48 4.64 6.93
N ALA A 255 -24.25 4.30 7.30
CA ALA A 255 -23.77 2.92 7.39
C ALA A 255 -24.59 2.11 8.43
N VAL A 256 -24.89 2.69 9.60
CA VAL A 256 -25.73 2.05 10.62
C VAL A 256 -27.15 1.79 10.09
N ARG A 257 -27.75 2.74 9.36
CA ARG A 257 -29.06 2.53 8.71
C ARG A 257 -29.00 1.36 7.73
N ALA A 258 -27.94 1.28 6.92
CA ALA A 258 -27.75 0.19 5.99
C ALA A 258 -27.51 -1.16 6.70
N LEU A 259 -26.81 -1.19 7.84
CA LEU A 259 -26.65 -2.38 8.67
C LEU A 259 -27.97 -2.84 9.31
N ARG A 260 -28.85 -1.92 9.70
CA ARG A 260 -30.21 -2.27 10.16
C ARG A 260 -31.03 -2.93 9.06
N LEU A 261 -30.97 -2.40 7.83
CA LEU A 261 -31.57 -3.06 6.66
C LEU A 261 -30.95 -4.44 6.39
N ALA A 262 -29.65 -4.59 6.59
CA ALA A 262 -28.98 -5.89 6.49
C ALA A 262 -29.46 -6.90 7.54
N ALA A 263 -29.76 -6.45 8.77
CA ALA A 263 -30.34 -7.30 9.81
C ALA A 263 -31.79 -7.71 9.47
N GLU A 264 -32.58 -6.80 8.89
CA GLU A 264 -33.91 -7.11 8.35
C GLU A 264 -33.82 -8.15 7.21
N ASP A 265 -32.86 -7.97 6.29
CA ASP A 265 -32.57 -8.92 5.21
C ASP A 265 -32.07 -10.28 5.75
N ALA A 266 -31.34 -10.31 6.86
CA ALA A 266 -30.97 -11.56 7.53
C ALA A 266 -32.17 -12.24 8.22
N GLY A 267 -33.16 -11.46 8.64
CA GLY A 267 -34.32 -11.97 9.39
C GLY A 267 -33.99 -12.30 10.86
N ALA A 268 -32.85 -11.81 11.34
CA ALA A 268 -32.37 -11.98 12.70
C ALA A 268 -31.58 -10.74 13.14
N ASP A 269 -31.75 -10.30 14.38
CA ASP A 269 -30.95 -9.21 14.94
C ASP A 269 -29.59 -9.74 15.42
N LEU A 270 -28.57 -9.50 14.59
CA LEU A 270 -27.18 -9.86 14.86
C LEU A 270 -26.31 -8.66 15.27
N LEU A 271 -26.85 -7.44 15.25
CA LEU A 271 -26.02 -6.24 15.32
C LEU A 271 -25.30 -6.12 16.67
N ALA A 272 -26.04 -6.20 17.77
CA ALA A 272 -25.45 -6.12 19.12
C ALA A 272 -24.57 -7.34 19.49
N ARG A 273 -24.68 -8.45 18.72
CA ARG A 273 -23.93 -9.70 18.93
C ARG A 273 -22.61 -9.75 18.18
N ALA A 274 -22.31 -8.74 17.36
CA ALA A 274 -21.10 -8.71 16.56
C ALA A 274 -19.84 -8.66 17.43
N ASP A 275 -18.88 -9.54 17.14
CA ASP A 275 -17.58 -9.58 17.81
C ASP A 275 -16.46 -8.93 16.98
N SER A 276 -16.77 -8.49 15.76
CA SER A 276 -15.94 -7.62 14.93
C SER A 276 -16.80 -6.57 14.22
N VAL A 277 -16.32 -5.32 14.16
CA VAL A 277 -16.97 -4.24 13.39
C VAL A 277 -15.94 -3.63 12.46
N GLY A 278 -16.26 -3.62 11.18
CA GLY A 278 -15.45 -3.07 10.10
C GLY A 278 -16.07 -1.80 9.51
N TYR A 279 -15.24 -0.81 9.18
CA TYR A 279 -15.64 0.40 8.49
C TYR A 279 -14.78 0.68 7.25
N VAL A 280 -15.44 0.90 6.12
CA VAL A 280 -14.81 1.45 4.92
C VAL A 280 -14.65 2.96 5.12
N ALA A 281 -13.40 3.42 5.17
CA ALA A 281 -13.08 4.81 5.43
C ALA A 281 -13.78 5.73 4.43
N SER A 282 -14.49 6.74 4.94
CA SER A 282 -15.25 7.69 4.13
C SER A 282 -14.33 8.80 3.63
N VAL A 283 -14.35 9.08 2.33
CA VAL A 283 -13.59 10.14 1.68
C VAL A 283 -14.14 11.52 2.07
N SER A 284 -15.47 11.64 2.18
CA SER A 284 -16.13 12.91 2.52
C SER A 284 -15.95 13.33 3.98
N TRP A 285 -15.72 12.39 4.90
CA TRP A 285 -15.41 12.70 6.30
C TRP A 285 -14.55 11.60 6.94
N GLN A 286 -13.37 11.98 7.42
CA GLN A 286 -12.43 11.06 8.02
C GLN A 286 -12.70 10.88 9.51
N TYR A 287 -13.05 9.65 9.89
CA TYR A 287 -13.18 9.24 11.29
C TYR A 287 -11.89 8.56 11.73
N PRO A 288 -11.33 8.95 12.89
CA PRO A 288 -10.22 8.21 13.47
C PRO A 288 -10.52 6.71 13.66
N ASP A 289 -11.72 6.36 14.12
CA ASP A 289 -12.25 4.98 14.16
C ASP A 289 -13.78 5.00 13.91
N GLY A 290 -14.18 4.93 12.64
CA GLY A 290 -15.60 4.88 12.27
C GLY A 290 -16.29 3.58 12.70
N ALA A 291 -15.53 2.48 12.84
CA ALA A 291 -16.06 1.20 13.29
C ALA A 291 -16.47 1.23 14.77
N ALA A 292 -15.73 1.94 15.63
CA ALA A 292 -16.10 2.17 17.02
C ALA A 292 -17.44 2.92 17.15
N LEU A 293 -17.67 3.94 16.31
CA LEU A 293 -18.93 4.69 16.30
C LEU A 293 -20.10 3.81 15.83
N ILE A 294 -19.89 2.94 14.84
CA ILE A 294 -20.89 1.94 14.44
C ILE A 294 -21.21 1.02 15.61
N ALA A 295 -20.18 0.45 16.25
CA ALA A 295 -20.31 -0.49 17.36
C ALA A 295 -21.12 0.11 18.51
N GLU A 296 -20.78 1.34 18.92
CA GLU A 296 -21.51 2.09 19.95
C GLU A 296 -22.98 2.26 19.56
N THR A 297 -23.26 2.69 18.33
CA THR A 297 -24.62 3.01 17.86
C THR A 297 -25.52 1.78 17.76
N VAL A 298 -24.95 0.61 17.44
CA VAL A 298 -25.70 -0.65 17.35
C VAL A 298 -25.68 -1.46 18.65
N GLY A 299 -25.00 -0.96 19.69
CA GLY A 299 -24.88 -1.64 20.98
C GLY A 299 -23.98 -2.87 20.97
N ALA A 300 -23.05 -2.98 20.00
CA ALA A 300 -22.07 -4.05 19.95
C ALA A 300 -20.86 -3.74 20.84
N THR A 301 -20.28 -4.78 21.43
CA THR A 301 -19.00 -4.70 22.14
C THR A 301 -17.97 -5.59 21.45
N PRO A 302 -17.50 -5.19 20.25
CA PRO A 302 -16.64 -6.04 19.46
C PRO A 302 -15.27 -6.20 20.12
N ALA A 303 -14.62 -7.33 19.86
CA ALA A 303 -13.26 -7.55 20.29
C ALA A 303 -12.23 -6.81 19.43
N GLU A 304 -12.61 -6.44 18.21
CA GLU A 304 -11.82 -5.61 17.31
C GLU A 304 -12.68 -4.63 16.52
N THR A 305 -12.12 -3.44 16.30
CA THR A 305 -12.57 -2.50 15.28
C THR A 305 -11.56 -2.50 14.13
N VAL A 306 -12.06 -2.64 12.91
CA VAL A 306 -11.24 -2.69 11.69
C VAL A 306 -11.62 -1.54 10.77
N GLN A 307 -10.62 -0.81 10.25
CA GLN A 307 -10.87 0.24 9.26
C GLN A 307 -10.04 -0.03 8.00
N THR A 308 -10.57 0.31 6.83
CA THR A 308 -9.77 0.26 5.61
C THR A 308 -8.72 1.37 5.59
N SER A 309 -7.70 1.23 4.74
CA SER A 309 -6.86 2.35 4.31
C SER A 309 -7.71 3.53 3.89
N ILE A 310 -7.22 4.75 4.11
CA ILE A 310 -8.02 5.97 3.96
C ILE A 310 -8.49 6.16 2.51
N PHE A 311 -7.67 5.75 1.54
CA PHE A 311 -7.97 5.91 0.12
C PHE A 311 -7.79 4.60 -0.65
N GLY A 312 -8.84 4.21 -1.39
CA GLY A 312 -8.83 3.03 -2.25
C GLY A 312 -10.22 2.43 -2.40
N GLY A 313 -10.73 2.34 -3.64
CA GLY A 313 -11.97 1.62 -3.95
C GLY A 313 -11.87 0.10 -3.77
N ASP A 314 -10.66 -0.42 -3.53
CA ASP A 314 -10.39 -1.80 -3.10
C ASP A 314 -10.79 -2.08 -1.65
N GLY A 315 -10.86 -1.04 -0.81
CA GLY A 315 -11.01 -1.16 0.64
C GLY A 315 -12.23 -1.97 1.08
N SER A 316 -13.39 -1.74 0.45
CA SER A 316 -14.63 -2.46 0.76
C SER A 316 -14.51 -3.97 0.58
N LEU A 317 -13.89 -4.41 -0.52
CA LEU A 317 -13.73 -5.82 -0.82
C LEU A 317 -12.60 -6.45 0.00
N ARG A 318 -11.51 -5.70 0.24
CA ARG A 318 -10.45 -6.10 1.19
C ARG A 318 -11.01 -6.35 2.59
N LEU A 319 -11.92 -5.50 3.06
CA LEU A 319 -12.55 -5.63 4.38
C LEU A 319 -13.44 -6.87 4.47
N LEU A 320 -14.22 -7.17 3.42
CA LEU A 320 -15.01 -8.40 3.34
C LEU A 320 -14.10 -9.64 3.37
N ASN A 321 -13.04 -9.63 2.55
CA ASN A 321 -12.13 -10.76 2.43
C ASN A 321 -11.38 -11.03 3.75
N ASP A 322 -10.99 -9.97 4.45
CA ASP A 322 -10.34 -10.03 5.76
C ASP A 322 -11.28 -10.58 6.85
N ALA A 323 -12.54 -10.11 6.88
CA ALA A 323 -13.55 -10.61 7.81
C ALA A 323 -13.87 -12.10 7.56
N ALA A 324 -13.98 -12.51 6.30
CA ALA A 324 -14.18 -13.91 5.93
C ALA A 324 -12.99 -14.80 6.34
N ALA A 325 -11.75 -14.30 6.25
CA ALA A 325 -10.55 -15.02 6.71
C ALA A 325 -10.58 -15.19 8.23
N ALA A 326 -10.93 -14.12 8.96
CA ALA A 326 -11.05 -14.14 10.41
C ALA A 326 -12.12 -15.13 10.89
N ILE A 327 -13.22 -15.26 10.15
CA ILE A 327 -14.27 -16.25 10.43
C ILE A 327 -13.78 -17.67 10.15
N ALA A 328 -13.17 -17.92 8.99
CA ALA A 328 -12.64 -19.23 8.61
C ALA A 328 -11.57 -19.75 9.60
N GLU A 329 -10.77 -18.85 10.17
CA GLU A 329 -9.77 -19.14 11.21
C GLU A 329 -10.37 -19.30 12.62
N GLY A 330 -11.68 -19.10 12.81
CA GLY A 330 -12.36 -19.18 14.10
C GLY A 330 -12.01 -18.03 15.06
N ARG A 331 -11.46 -16.92 14.55
CA ARG A 331 -11.14 -15.72 15.33
C ARG A 331 -12.35 -14.80 15.54
N VAL A 332 -13.28 -14.79 14.59
CA VAL A 332 -14.50 -13.95 14.57
C VAL A 332 -15.70 -14.84 14.31
N SER A 333 -16.84 -14.55 14.94
CA SER A 333 -18.09 -15.28 14.72
C SER A 333 -19.09 -14.48 13.90
N ILE A 334 -19.24 -13.19 14.20
CA ILE A 334 -20.17 -12.27 13.53
C ILE A 334 -19.44 -10.94 13.30
N ALA A 335 -19.29 -10.55 12.03
CA ALA A 335 -18.73 -9.28 11.63
C ALA A 335 -19.79 -8.37 10.98
N LEU A 336 -19.79 -7.09 11.36
CA LEU A 336 -20.57 -6.04 10.69
C LEU A 336 -19.64 -5.21 9.84
N LEU A 337 -19.94 -5.06 8.55
CA LEU A 337 -19.15 -4.23 7.63
C LEU A 337 -20.01 -3.06 7.18
N GLY A 338 -19.66 -1.85 7.64
CA GLY A 338 -20.32 -0.61 7.26
C GLY A 338 -19.46 0.20 6.30
N GLY A 339 -20.10 0.90 5.37
CA GLY A 339 -19.41 1.88 4.52
C GLY A 339 -20.39 2.90 3.98
N ALA A 340 -19.95 4.14 3.87
CA ALA A 340 -20.81 5.22 3.42
C ALA A 340 -20.03 6.42 2.87
N GLU A 341 -20.68 7.15 1.98
CA GLU A 341 -20.33 8.53 1.66
C GLU A 341 -21.52 9.44 1.86
N ALA A 342 -21.24 10.67 2.29
CA ALA A 342 -22.19 11.77 2.34
C ALA A 342 -21.66 12.98 1.55
N ALA A 343 -20.96 12.72 0.45
CA ALA A 343 -20.27 13.72 -0.36
C ALA A 343 -21.22 14.75 -0.99
N ALA A 344 -22.45 14.35 -1.35
CA ALA A 344 -23.44 15.31 -1.86
C ALA A 344 -23.86 16.32 -0.78
N THR A 345 -24.07 15.85 0.45
CA THR A 345 -24.37 16.71 1.61
C THR A 345 -23.17 17.59 1.96
N ALA A 346 -21.95 17.04 2.01
CA ALA A 346 -20.75 17.82 2.29
C ALA A 346 -20.54 18.94 1.27
N ALA A 347 -20.65 18.63 -0.02
CA ALA A 347 -20.53 19.62 -1.09
C ALA A 347 -21.65 20.67 -1.05
N ALA A 348 -22.87 20.31 -0.64
CA ALA A 348 -23.97 21.26 -0.47
C ALA A 348 -23.77 22.20 0.72
N ALA A 349 -23.29 21.68 1.86
CA ALA A 349 -22.95 22.48 3.03
C ALA A 349 -21.83 23.47 2.73
N GLU A 350 -20.79 23.02 2.03
CA GLU A 350 -19.67 23.85 1.57
C GLU A 350 -20.14 25.00 0.65
N ARG A 351 -20.97 24.70 -0.37
CA ARG A 351 -21.56 25.74 -1.24
C ARG A 351 -22.43 26.74 -0.49
N ALA A 352 -23.08 26.29 0.59
CA ALA A 352 -23.92 27.12 1.44
C ALA A 352 -23.13 27.85 2.55
N GLY A 353 -21.82 27.62 2.68
CA GLY A 353 -21.01 28.14 3.77
C GLY A 353 -21.44 27.66 5.17
N ARG A 354 -22.06 26.47 5.26
CA ARG A 354 -22.54 25.86 6.50
C ARG A 354 -21.51 24.87 7.05
N ASP A 355 -21.33 24.86 8.36
CA ASP A 355 -20.55 23.81 9.04
C ASP A 355 -21.39 22.54 9.20
N LEU A 356 -20.74 21.39 9.03
CA LEU A 356 -21.33 20.08 9.29
C LEU A 356 -21.14 19.76 10.78
N ALA A 357 -22.23 19.46 11.47
CA ALA A 357 -22.20 19.02 12.87
C ALA A 357 -21.97 17.50 13.00
N TRP A 358 -21.18 16.93 12.09
CA TRP A 358 -20.87 15.50 12.09
C TRP A 358 -19.93 15.15 13.24
N PRO A 359 -20.03 13.93 13.80
CA PRO A 359 -19.31 13.58 15.01
C PRO A 359 -17.79 13.60 14.78
N GLY A 360 -17.08 14.17 15.75
CA GLY A 360 -15.64 14.01 15.91
C GLY A 360 -15.33 12.97 16.99
N GLN A 361 -14.08 12.51 17.05
CA GLN A 361 -13.60 11.59 18.08
C GLN A 361 -12.43 12.22 18.86
N PRO A 362 -12.21 11.83 20.12
CA PRO A 362 -11.05 12.27 20.89
C PRO A 362 -9.74 12.00 20.16
N GLU A 363 -8.76 12.86 20.37
CA GLU A 363 -7.43 12.68 19.80
C GLU A 363 -6.79 11.37 20.32
N GLY A 364 -6.10 10.65 19.43
CA GLY A 364 -5.50 9.35 19.74
C GLY A 364 -6.46 8.15 19.57
N THR A 365 -7.73 8.40 19.25
CA THR A 365 -8.65 7.35 18.79
C THR A 365 -8.10 6.74 17.50
N ALA A 366 -8.10 5.40 17.42
CA ALA A 366 -7.67 4.66 16.25
C ALA A 366 -8.36 3.29 16.25
N PRO A 367 -8.59 2.67 15.08
CA PRO A 367 -9.08 1.31 15.00
C PRO A 367 -8.09 0.36 15.66
N THR A 368 -8.59 -0.79 16.09
CA THR A 368 -7.73 -1.87 16.58
C THR A 368 -6.76 -2.33 15.49
N ARG A 369 -7.20 -2.31 14.22
CA ARG A 369 -6.39 -2.67 13.06
C ARG A 369 -6.86 -1.92 11.80
N SER A 370 -5.92 -1.71 10.88
CA SER A 370 -6.23 -1.20 9.53
C SER A 370 -5.93 -2.25 8.46
N VAL A 371 -6.73 -2.27 7.39
CA VAL A 371 -6.59 -3.17 6.23
C VAL A 371 -6.36 -2.37 4.96
N GLY A 372 -5.34 -2.74 4.18
CA GLY A 372 -4.94 -2.05 2.95
C GLY A 372 -3.62 -1.29 3.11
N VAL A 373 -3.20 -0.60 2.06
CA VAL A 373 -1.88 0.06 1.99
C VAL A 373 -2.05 1.57 1.76
N ASP A 374 -1.55 2.40 2.68
CA ASP A 374 -1.55 3.86 2.55
C ASP A 374 -0.19 4.38 2.08
N THR A 375 0.09 4.18 0.78
CA THR A 375 1.26 4.75 0.11
C THR A 375 0.83 5.92 -0.79
N ALA A 376 1.69 6.94 -0.92
CA ALA A 376 1.41 8.12 -1.73
C ALA A 376 1.15 7.73 -3.21
N PRO A 377 0.11 8.28 -3.85
CA PRO A 377 -0.34 7.79 -5.16
C PRO A 377 0.51 8.26 -6.34
N ASN A 378 1.32 9.31 -6.17
CA ASN A 378 2.04 9.95 -7.25
C ASN A 378 3.51 10.19 -6.95
N THR A 379 4.31 10.19 -8.00
CA THR A 379 5.68 10.71 -8.03
C THR A 379 5.69 12.24 -8.21
N ASP A 380 6.82 12.87 -7.91
CA ASP A 380 7.04 14.30 -8.20
C ASP A 380 6.86 14.62 -9.69
N VAL A 381 7.20 13.68 -10.58
CA VAL A 381 7.07 13.84 -12.04
C VAL A 381 5.61 13.89 -12.46
N GLU A 382 4.78 12.99 -11.93
CA GLU A 382 3.35 12.98 -12.18
C GLU A 382 2.68 14.24 -11.64
N ILE A 383 3.06 14.66 -10.42
CA ILE A 383 2.57 15.91 -9.82
C ILE A 383 2.94 17.12 -10.68
N ALA A 384 4.19 17.23 -11.12
CA ALA A 384 4.66 18.32 -11.97
C ALA A 384 3.96 18.36 -13.34
N ALA A 385 3.61 17.20 -13.91
CA ALA A 385 2.80 17.10 -15.13
C ALA A 385 1.31 17.41 -14.91
N GLY A 386 0.86 17.53 -13.66
CA GLY A 386 -0.54 17.72 -13.27
C GLY A 386 -1.37 16.43 -13.30
N LEU A 387 -0.73 15.26 -13.30
CA LEU A 387 -1.36 13.93 -13.27
C LEU A 387 -1.72 13.50 -11.85
N VAL A 388 -2.44 14.36 -11.12
CA VAL A 388 -2.87 14.09 -9.72
C VAL A 388 -4.33 13.66 -9.66
N ALA A 389 -5.21 14.36 -10.39
CA ALA A 389 -6.63 13.99 -10.43
C ALA A 389 -6.79 12.66 -11.18
N PRO A 390 -7.50 11.65 -10.63
CA PRO A 390 -7.67 10.35 -11.27
C PRO A 390 -8.13 10.43 -12.71
N ILE A 391 -9.05 11.34 -13.01
CA ILE A 391 -9.58 11.53 -14.36
C ILE A 391 -8.50 11.80 -15.42
N TYR A 392 -7.42 12.51 -15.10
CA TYR A 392 -6.36 12.79 -16.06
C TYR A 392 -5.52 11.54 -16.33
N LEU A 393 -5.21 10.77 -15.29
CA LEU A 393 -4.49 9.50 -15.43
C LEU A 393 -5.32 8.43 -16.14
N TYR A 394 -6.61 8.30 -15.82
CA TYR A 394 -7.48 7.36 -16.53
C TYR A 394 -7.69 7.77 -17.99
N ALA A 395 -7.75 9.07 -18.29
CA ALA A 395 -7.84 9.55 -19.67
C ALA A 395 -6.54 9.28 -20.45
N LEU A 396 -5.39 9.43 -19.79
CA LEU A 396 -4.09 9.04 -20.34
C LEU A 396 -4.05 7.53 -20.63
N ILE A 397 -4.46 6.71 -19.66
CA ILE A 397 -4.55 5.24 -19.81
C ILE A 397 -5.52 4.84 -20.94
N GLU A 398 -6.65 5.52 -21.07
CA GLU A 398 -7.61 5.29 -22.16
C GLU A 398 -6.98 5.51 -23.54
N SER A 399 -6.14 6.55 -23.68
CA SER A 399 -5.41 6.75 -24.92
C SER A 399 -4.40 5.64 -25.20
N ALA A 400 -3.77 5.07 -24.15
CA ALA A 400 -2.88 3.92 -24.29
C ALA A 400 -3.65 2.65 -24.69
N VAL A 401 -4.82 2.39 -24.09
CA VAL A 401 -5.73 1.30 -24.47
C VAL A 401 -6.11 1.41 -25.94
N ARG A 402 -6.52 2.62 -26.38
CA ARG A 402 -6.80 2.90 -27.79
C ARG A 402 -5.60 2.63 -28.69
N GLY A 403 -4.41 3.06 -28.28
CA GLY A 403 -3.16 2.84 -29.00
C GLY A 403 -2.86 1.35 -29.20
N LYS A 404 -2.99 0.55 -28.13
CA LYS A 404 -2.81 -0.91 -28.16
C LYS A 404 -3.82 -1.62 -29.04
N LEU A 405 -5.07 -1.15 -29.07
CA LEU A 405 -6.12 -1.67 -29.96
C LEU A 405 -5.95 -1.25 -31.43
N GLY A 406 -5.10 -0.26 -31.72
CA GLY A 406 -4.97 0.32 -33.07
C GLY A 406 -6.25 1.00 -33.56
N SER A 407 -7.12 1.45 -32.65
CA SER A 407 -8.42 2.05 -32.98
C SER A 407 -8.31 3.55 -33.30
N SER A 408 -9.10 4.02 -34.27
CA SER A 408 -9.27 5.45 -34.51
C SER A 408 -10.00 6.12 -33.33
N PRO A 409 -9.80 7.44 -33.11
CA PRO A 409 -10.52 8.17 -32.05
C PRO A 409 -12.04 7.99 -32.10
N ALA A 410 -12.63 8.02 -33.31
CA ALA A 410 -14.08 7.86 -33.49
C ALA A 410 -14.57 6.46 -33.12
N LYS A 411 -13.87 5.40 -33.57
CA LYS A 411 -14.22 4.01 -33.26
C LYS A 411 -14.06 3.70 -31.78
N HIS A 412 -13.02 4.25 -31.14
CA HIS A 412 -12.81 4.08 -29.70
C HIS A 412 -13.88 4.79 -28.90
N ARG A 413 -14.28 6.01 -29.30
CA ARG A 413 -15.39 6.73 -28.66
C ARG A 413 -16.70 5.97 -28.75
N GLU A 414 -17.02 5.37 -29.90
CA GLU A 414 -18.19 4.50 -30.07
C GLU A 414 -18.13 3.32 -29.08
N ARG A 415 -16.99 2.61 -29.04
CA ARG A 415 -16.78 1.48 -28.12
C ARG A 415 -17.01 1.83 -26.64
N ILE A 416 -16.41 2.90 -26.13
CA ILE A 416 -16.54 3.27 -24.72
C ILE A 416 -17.94 3.82 -24.38
N THR A 417 -18.61 4.46 -25.34
CA THR A 417 -19.98 4.99 -25.13
C THR A 417 -21.04 3.90 -25.23
N GLU A 418 -20.86 2.88 -26.06
CA GLU A 418 -21.68 1.66 -26.05
C GLU A 418 -21.54 0.90 -24.73
N LEU A 419 -20.30 0.74 -24.24
CA LEU A 419 -20.03 0.14 -22.94
C LEU A 419 -20.76 0.91 -21.83
N TRP A 420 -20.60 2.25 -21.78
CA TRP A 420 -21.27 3.07 -20.76
C TRP A 420 -22.79 3.09 -20.91
N SER A 421 -23.32 3.00 -22.13
CA SER A 421 -24.77 2.90 -22.37
C SER A 421 -25.34 1.65 -21.70
N ARG A 422 -24.67 0.50 -21.81
CA ARG A 422 -25.07 -0.73 -21.10
C ARG A 422 -25.03 -0.58 -19.58
N PHE A 423 -23.99 0.06 -19.05
CA PHE A 423 -23.88 0.35 -17.61
C PHE A 423 -25.01 1.26 -17.12
N SER A 424 -25.36 2.31 -17.89
CA SER A 424 -26.52 3.16 -17.59
C SER A 424 -27.84 2.37 -17.61
N GLY A 425 -27.93 1.36 -18.48
CA GLY A 425 -29.06 0.45 -18.55
C GLY A 425 -29.25 -0.35 -17.27
N VAL A 426 -28.17 -0.89 -16.70
CA VAL A 426 -28.19 -1.59 -15.41
C VAL A 426 -28.51 -0.63 -14.26
N ALA A 427 -27.89 0.56 -14.26
CA ALA A 427 -28.16 1.58 -13.23
C ALA A 427 -29.63 2.02 -13.22
N ALA A 428 -30.27 2.13 -14.37
CA ALA A 428 -31.68 2.52 -14.47
C ALA A 428 -32.64 1.52 -13.80
N ASP A 429 -32.25 0.23 -13.75
CA ASP A 429 -33.02 -0.82 -13.07
C ASP A 429 -32.62 -1.00 -11.60
N ASN A 430 -31.54 -0.36 -11.16
CA ASN A 430 -31.06 -0.43 -9.79
C ASN A 430 -31.75 0.65 -8.93
N PRO A 431 -32.58 0.27 -7.93
CA PRO A 431 -33.31 1.24 -7.09
C PRO A 431 -32.39 2.14 -6.26
N HIS A 432 -31.16 1.72 -6.03
CA HIS A 432 -30.14 2.45 -5.29
C HIS A 432 -29.23 3.32 -6.18
N ALA A 433 -29.43 3.34 -7.50
CA ALA A 433 -28.62 4.14 -8.41
C ALA A 433 -28.87 5.64 -8.26
N TRP A 434 -27.83 6.45 -8.11
CA TRP A 434 -27.96 7.90 -7.97
C TRP A 434 -28.67 8.55 -9.16
N ARG A 435 -28.33 8.10 -10.37
CA ARG A 435 -28.87 8.55 -11.67
C ARG A 435 -29.49 7.36 -12.41
N PRO A 436 -30.79 7.10 -12.24
CA PRO A 436 -31.47 5.96 -12.85
C PRO A 436 -31.91 6.24 -14.30
N GLU A 437 -31.21 7.10 -15.03
CA GLU A 437 -31.51 7.40 -16.43
C GLU A 437 -30.76 6.45 -17.38
N ARG A 438 -31.47 5.94 -18.39
CA ARG A 438 -30.85 5.22 -19.52
C ARG A 438 -30.30 6.23 -20.51
N HIS A 439 -29.05 6.04 -20.93
CA HIS A 439 -28.41 6.86 -21.94
C HIS A 439 -28.08 6.04 -23.18
N SER A 440 -28.34 6.58 -24.38
CA SER A 440 -27.84 5.99 -25.63
C SER A 440 -26.35 6.29 -25.79
N ALA A 441 -25.62 5.45 -26.55
CA ALA A 441 -24.23 5.70 -26.89
C ALA A 441 -24.02 7.07 -27.58
N SER A 442 -24.94 7.46 -28.48
CA SER A 442 -24.90 8.76 -29.15
C SER A 442 -24.99 9.94 -28.17
N ALA A 443 -25.90 9.87 -27.19
CA ALA A 443 -26.06 10.92 -26.18
C ALA A 443 -24.83 11.05 -25.27
N LEU A 444 -24.17 9.93 -24.97
CA LEU A 444 -22.93 9.91 -24.19
C LEU A 444 -21.73 10.47 -24.98
N ALA A 445 -21.74 10.30 -26.30
CA ALA A 445 -20.68 10.76 -27.20
C ALA A 445 -20.70 12.27 -27.47
N GLU A 446 -21.84 12.95 -27.30
CA GLU A 446 -22.03 14.34 -27.70
C GLU A 446 -21.74 15.36 -26.59
N PRO A 447 -20.80 16.29 -26.88
CA PRO A 447 -20.69 17.63 -26.34
C PRO A 447 -21.95 18.30 -25.80
N GLY A 448 -22.10 18.58 -24.50
CA GLY A 448 -23.26 19.37 -24.05
C GLY A 448 -23.08 20.07 -22.72
N ALA A 449 -24.01 20.95 -22.34
CA ALA A 449 -23.98 21.63 -21.03
C ALA A 449 -23.98 20.61 -19.86
N ASP A 450 -24.76 19.53 -19.99
CA ASP A 450 -24.85 18.45 -18.99
C ASP A 450 -23.80 17.34 -19.18
N ASN A 451 -23.11 17.33 -20.32
CA ASN A 451 -22.08 16.36 -20.70
C ASN A 451 -20.80 17.05 -21.24
N ARG A 452 -20.34 18.10 -20.55
CA ARG A 452 -19.19 18.89 -21.01
C ARG A 452 -17.90 18.04 -21.10
N PRO A 453 -16.93 18.40 -21.95
CA PRO A 453 -15.61 17.78 -21.91
C PRO A 453 -14.94 18.01 -20.54
N ILE A 454 -14.26 16.98 -20.02
CA ILE A 454 -13.48 17.08 -18.77
C ILE A 454 -12.00 16.83 -19.02
N SER A 455 -11.68 15.72 -19.67
CA SER A 455 -10.33 15.41 -20.12
C SER A 455 -10.43 14.47 -21.30
N ALA A 456 -9.89 14.82 -22.46
CA ALA A 456 -10.00 13.96 -23.64
C ALA A 456 -9.44 12.54 -23.32
N PRO A 457 -10.20 11.47 -23.60
CA PRO A 457 -11.41 11.42 -24.43
C PRO A 457 -12.75 11.52 -23.66
N TYR A 458 -12.73 11.73 -22.35
CA TYR A 458 -13.90 11.70 -21.48
C TYR A 458 -14.67 13.03 -21.40
N PRO A 459 -15.94 13.06 -21.83
CA PRO A 459 -16.91 14.02 -21.34
C PRO A 459 -17.43 13.59 -19.95
N LYS A 460 -18.16 14.48 -19.27
CA LYS A 460 -18.61 14.30 -17.88
C LYS A 460 -19.34 12.97 -17.63
N LEU A 461 -20.18 12.52 -18.55
CA LEU A 461 -20.94 11.27 -18.40
C LEU A 461 -20.13 10.00 -18.68
N LEU A 462 -18.83 10.08 -18.95
CA LEU A 462 -17.91 8.94 -18.95
C LEU A 462 -17.00 8.93 -17.70
N THR A 463 -17.36 9.70 -16.67
CA THR A 463 -16.54 9.88 -15.46
C THR A 463 -17.33 9.48 -14.22
N ALA A 464 -16.64 9.03 -13.17
CA ALA A 464 -17.26 8.68 -11.91
C ALA A 464 -18.01 9.88 -11.28
N ASN A 465 -19.20 9.63 -10.73
CA ASN A 465 -19.95 10.62 -9.97
C ASN A 465 -19.74 10.42 -8.46
N LEU A 466 -18.78 11.16 -7.89
CA LEU A 466 -18.43 11.03 -6.47
C LEU A 466 -19.34 11.82 -5.52
N SER A 467 -20.21 12.68 -6.04
CA SER A 467 -21.10 13.53 -5.24
C SER A 467 -22.41 12.83 -4.93
N VAL A 468 -22.35 11.82 -4.06
CA VAL A 468 -23.50 10.98 -3.66
C VAL A 468 -23.62 10.89 -2.14
N ASN A 469 -24.84 10.59 -1.66
CA ASN A 469 -25.04 10.09 -0.30
C ASN A 469 -25.54 8.65 -0.38
N GLN A 470 -24.63 7.69 -0.18
CA GLN A 470 -24.90 6.27 -0.36
C GLN A 470 -24.16 5.47 0.70
N ALA A 471 -24.78 4.40 1.17
CA ALA A 471 -24.19 3.54 2.18
C ALA A 471 -24.59 2.07 1.98
N THR A 472 -23.78 1.20 2.56
CA THR A 472 -24.00 -0.24 2.63
C THR A 472 -23.77 -0.76 4.03
N GLY A 473 -24.51 -1.81 4.38
CA GLY A 473 -24.27 -2.66 5.52
C GLY A 473 -24.22 -4.11 5.05
N ILE A 474 -23.21 -4.85 5.48
CA ILE A 474 -23.06 -6.28 5.19
C ILE A 474 -22.85 -7.01 6.52
N ILE A 475 -23.62 -8.08 6.75
CA ILE A 475 -23.44 -8.97 7.89
C ILE A 475 -22.86 -10.28 7.37
N VAL A 476 -21.64 -10.58 7.77
CA VAL A 476 -20.95 -11.84 7.48
C VAL A 476 -20.68 -12.56 8.79
N CYS A 477 -21.00 -13.84 8.86
CA CYS A 477 -20.80 -14.65 10.05
C CYS A 477 -20.37 -16.07 9.71
N SER A 478 -20.06 -16.86 10.73
CA SER A 478 -19.85 -18.29 10.57
C SER A 478 -21.16 -19.02 10.28
N ALA A 479 -21.10 -20.12 9.54
CA ALA A 479 -22.26 -20.99 9.32
C ALA A 479 -22.91 -21.44 10.65
N SER A 480 -22.12 -21.67 11.70
CA SER A 480 -22.64 -21.95 13.05
C SER A 480 -23.45 -20.79 13.61
N ALA A 481 -22.92 -19.56 13.54
CA ALA A 481 -23.62 -18.39 14.05
C ALA A 481 -24.93 -18.11 13.29
N ALA A 482 -24.94 -18.31 11.97
CA ALA A 482 -26.13 -18.22 11.16
C ALA A 482 -27.18 -19.28 11.57
N HIS A 483 -26.74 -20.52 11.77
CA HIS A 483 -27.60 -21.62 12.20
C HIS A 483 -28.19 -21.38 13.60
N GLU A 484 -27.37 -20.98 14.58
CA GLU A 484 -27.78 -20.67 15.95
C GLU A 484 -28.75 -19.48 16.02
N ALA A 485 -28.60 -18.52 15.12
CA ALA A 485 -29.53 -17.39 14.98
C ALA A 485 -30.85 -17.77 14.28
N GLY A 486 -31.00 -19.00 13.79
CA GLY A 486 -32.19 -19.47 13.10
C GLY A 486 -32.36 -18.86 11.70
N ILE A 487 -31.27 -18.40 11.06
CA ILE A 487 -31.32 -17.79 9.73
C ILE A 487 -31.51 -18.90 8.68
N PRO A 488 -32.59 -18.83 7.85
CA PRO A 488 -32.82 -19.80 6.78
C PRO A 488 -31.64 -19.91 5.81
N GLN A 489 -31.30 -21.13 5.38
CA GLN A 489 -30.14 -21.37 4.51
C GLN A 489 -30.31 -20.82 3.09
N ASP A 490 -31.53 -20.56 2.64
CA ASP A 490 -31.80 -19.86 1.37
C ASP A 490 -31.38 -18.38 1.40
N ARG A 491 -31.06 -17.83 2.58
CA ARG A 491 -30.43 -16.51 2.73
C ARG A 491 -28.91 -16.53 2.74
N TRP A 492 -28.29 -17.71 2.78
CA TRP A 492 -26.84 -17.82 2.90
C TRP A 492 -26.16 -17.66 1.54
N VAL A 493 -25.22 -16.73 1.45
CA VAL A 493 -24.29 -16.61 0.31
C VAL A 493 -22.88 -16.80 0.84
N PHE A 494 -22.23 -17.88 0.40
CA PHE A 494 -20.89 -18.24 0.82
C PHE A 494 -19.85 -17.37 0.13
N VAL A 495 -18.80 -17.02 0.89
CA VAL A 495 -17.58 -16.42 0.33
C VAL A 495 -16.63 -17.55 -0.03
N HIS A 496 -16.35 -17.76 -1.32
CA HIS A 496 -15.54 -18.90 -1.79
C HIS A 496 -14.05 -18.61 -1.73
N ALA A 497 -13.67 -17.41 -2.14
CA ALA A 497 -12.28 -16.97 -2.18
C ALA A 497 -12.23 -15.43 -2.20
N GLY A 498 -11.20 -14.88 -1.57
CA GLY A 498 -10.77 -13.50 -1.74
C GLY A 498 -9.34 -13.46 -2.27
N ALA A 499 -8.99 -12.45 -3.06
CA ALA A 499 -7.59 -12.18 -3.38
C ALA A 499 -7.33 -10.69 -3.54
N HIS A 500 -6.06 -10.31 -3.45
CA HIS A 500 -5.59 -8.95 -3.68
C HIS A 500 -4.20 -8.93 -4.33
N ALA A 501 -3.93 -7.88 -5.10
CA ALA A 501 -2.64 -7.65 -5.74
C ALA A 501 -2.44 -6.16 -6.06
N THR A 502 -1.20 -5.76 -6.33
CA THR A 502 -0.80 -4.40 -6.68
C THR A 502 0.04 -4.36 -7.95
N ASP A 503 -0.38 -3.52 -8.90
CA ASP A 503 0.44 -3.19 -10.07
C ASP A 503 1.69 -2.41 -9.66
N GLU A 504 2.61 -2.20 -10.60
CA GLU A 504 3.67 -1.20 -10.39
C GLU A 504 3.04 0.12 -9.95
N TRP A 505 3.52 0.61 -8.80
CA TRP A 505 2.74 1.51 -7.96
C TRP A 505 2.45 2.83 -8.69
N TYR A 506 3.48 3.37 -9.32
CA TYR A 506 3.43 4.61 -10.09
C TYR A 506 3.11 4.32 -11.55
N VAL A 507 2.14 5.04 -12.11
CA VAL A 507 1.64 4.78 -13.47
C VAL A 507 2.75 4.99 -14.50
N THR A 508 3.57 6.01 -14.30
CA THR A 508 4.70 6.33 -15.20
C THR A 508 5.83 5.32 -15.16
N GLU A 509 5.86 4.39 -14.20
CA GLU A 509 6.86 3.32 -14.10
C GLU A 509 6.35 1.99 -14.67
N ARG A 510 5.06 1.88 -15.00
CA ARG A 510 4.48 0.63 -15.53
C ARG A 510 5.10 0.20 -16.84
N HIS A 511 5.27 -1.11 -17.00
CA HIS A 511 5.72 -1.71 -18.26
C HIS A 511 4.83 -1.30 -19.44
N ASP A 512 3.52 -1.45 -19.26
CA ASP A 512 2.45 -1.13 -20.20
C ASP A 512 1.34 -0.39 -19.44
N LEU A 513 0.87 0.74 -19.98
CA LEU A 513 -0.21 1.54 -19.40
C LEU A 513 -1.60 0.90 -19.65
N ALA A 514 -1.71 0.01 -20.63
CA ALA A 514 -2.95 -0.59 -21.12
C ALA A 514 -3.10 -2.07 -20.70
N SER A 515 -2.55 -2.44 -19.55
CA SER A 515 -2.68 -3.77 -18.94
C SER A 515 -2.57 -3.70 -17.43
N SER A 516 -3.02 -4.74 -16.75
CA SER A 516 -2.87 -4.93 -15.32
C SER A 516 -2.56 -6.39 -15.00
N PRO A 517 -1.26 -6.77 -14.94
CA PRO A 517 -0.85 -8.08 -14.44
C PRO A 517 -1.45 -8.41 -13.05
N ALA A 518 -1.65 -7.40 -12.20
CA ALA A 518 -2.22 -7.59 -10.88
C ALA A 518 -3.71 -8.00 -10.90
N ILE A 519 -4.55 -7.44 -11.78
CA ILE A 519 -5.94 -7.90 -11.95
C ILE A 519 -5.95 -9.37 -12.38
N ARG A 520 -5.11 -9.73 -13.36
CA ARG A 520 -4.99 -11.11 -13.84
C ARG A 520 -4.63 -12.06 -12.70
N ALA A 521 -3.58 -11.74 -11.94
CA ALA A 521 -3.14 -12.57 -10.82
C ALA A 521 -4.20 -12.72 -9.73
N ALA A 522 -4.91 -11.63 -9.38
CA ALA A 522 -6.00 -11.70 -8.40
C ALA A 522 -7.18 -12.55 -8.92
N GLY A 523 -7.54 -12.42 -10.20
CA GLY A 523 -8.55 -13.23 -10.88
C GLY A 523 -8.20 -14.73 -10.90
N ASP A 524 -6.99 -15.04 -11.37
CA ASP A 524 -6.45 -16.41 -11.41
C ASP A 524 -6.41 -17.04 -10.01
N ALA A 525 -6.05 -16.26 -8.99
CA ALA A 525 -6.01 -16.71 -7.61
C ALA A 525 -7.41 -17.10 -7.08
N VAL A 526 -8.42 -16.24 -7.24
CA VAL A 526 -9.77 -16.54 -6.73
C VAL A 526 -10.46 -17.66 -7.51
N LEU A 527 -10.33 -17.66 -8.85
CA LEU A 527 -10.92 -18.68 -9.71
C LEU A 527 -10.23 -20.04 -9.49
N GLY A 528 -8.89 -20.05 -9.44
CA GLY A 528 -8.10 -21.25 -9.18
C GLY A 528 -8.35 -21.84 -7.79
N HIS A 529 -8.53 -21.02 -6.76
CA HIS A 529 -8.91 -21.49 -5.41
C HIS A 529 -10.32 -22.08 -5.39
N ALA A 530 -11.28 -21.40 -6.02
CA ALA A 530 -12.66 -21.87 -6.14
C ALA A 530 -12.81 -23.11 -7.05
N GLY A 531 -11.81 -23.39 -7.89
CA GLY A 531 -11.84 -24.47 -8.88
C GLY A 531 -12.81 -24.17 -10.03
N LEU A 532 -12.80 -22.92 -10.49
CA LEU A 532 -13.67 -22.39 -11.54
C LEU A 532 -12.84 -21.83 -12.69
N THR A 533 -13.48 -21.76 -13.86
CA THR A 533 -13.09 -20.89 -14.97
C THR A 533 -13.97 -19.64 -14.98
N ILE A 534 -13.52 -18.56 -15.62
CA ILE A 534 -14.35 -17.34 -15.74
C ILE A 534 -15.68 -17.60 -16.46
N ASP A 535 -15.72 -18.60 -17.35
CA ASP A 535 -16.93 -18.98 -18.08
C ASP A 535 -18.04 -19.59 -17.22
N GLU A 536 -17.68 -20.10 -16.04
CA GLU A 536 -18.62 -20.63 -15.06
C GLU A 536 -19.19 -19.55 -14.12
N VAL A 537 -18.70 -18.31 -14.22
CA VAL A 537 -19.19 -17.17 -13.43
C VAL A 537 -20.24 -16.41 -14.23
N ARG A 538 -21.46 -16.33 -13.69
CA ARG A 538 -22.60 -15.71 -14.39
C ARG A 538 -22.76 -14.23 -14.07
N HIS A 539 -22.68 -13.87 -12.80
CA HIS A 539 -22.94 -12.50 -12.34
C HIS A 539 -21.62 -11.77 -12.12
N ILE A 540 -21.40 -10.67 -12.84
CA ILE A 540 -20.14 -9.94 -12.82
C ILE A 540 -20.39 -8.51 -12.36
N ASP A 541 -19.59 -8.02 -11.42
CA ASP A 541 -19.39 -6.60 -11.20
C ASP A 541 -17.90 -6.26 -11.28
N LEU A 542 -17.50 -5.66 -12.41
CA LEU A 542 -16.20 -5.04 -12.53
C LEU A 542 -16.24 -3.62 -11.98
N TYR A 543 -15.24 -3.26 -11.18
CA TYR A 543 -15.10 -1.88 -10.71
C TYR A 543 -15.03 -0.89 -11.89
N ALA A 544 -15.89 0.13 -11.89
CA ALA A 544 -16.16 0.94 -13.08
C ALA A 544 -16.19 2.45 -12.81
N CYS A 545 -15.03 3.03 -12.49
CA CYS A 545 -14.87 4.48 -12.35
C CYS A 545 -14.71 5.20 -13.70
N PHE A 546 -14.08 4.53 -14.68
CA PHE A 546 -13.84 5.02 -16.04
C PHE A 546 -13.84 3.83 -17.03
N PRO A 547 -14.16 4.04 -18.32
CA PRO A 547 -14.20 2.97 -19.32
C PRO A 547 -12.92 2.16 -19.41
N SER A 548 -11.76 2.82 -19.45
CA SER A 548 -10.46 2.14 -19.50
C SER A 548 -10.24 1.14 -18.36
N ALA A 549 -10.78 1.38 -17.16
CA ALA A 549 -10.67 0.44 -16.04
C ALA A 549 -11.45 -0.86 -16.31
N VAL A 550 -12.64 -0.74 -16.89
CA VAL A 550 -13.48 -1.89 -17.27
C VAL A 550 -12.88 -2.60 -18.48
N GLU A 551 -12.35 -1.87 -19.46
CA GLU A 551 -11.69 -2.47 -20.61
C GLU A 551 -10.48 -3.32 -20.21
N ILE A 552 -9.63 -2.78 -19.34
CA ILE A 552 -8.47 -3.51 -18.80
C ILE A 552 -8.95 -4.68 -17.94
N GLY A 553 -9.86 -4.44 -16.99
CA GLY A 553 -10.35 -5.50 -16.11
C GLY A 553 -11.00 -6.67 -16.87
N ALA A 554 -11.78 -6.39 -17.91
CA ALA A 554 -12.37 -7.42 -18.74
C ALA A 554 -11.33 -8.16 -19.58
N ALA A 555 -10.34 -7.46 -20.14
CA ALA A 555 -9.26 -8.09 -20.90
C ALA A 555 -8.35 -8.98 -20.04
N GLU A 556 -8.07 -8.59 -18.80
CA GLU A 556 -7.24 -9.38 -17.88
C GLU A 556 -7.95 -10.63 -17.33
N LEU A 557 -9.29 -10.62 -17.36
CA LEU A 557 -10.14 -11.74 -16.91
C LEU A 557 -10.77 -12.51 -18.08
N ASP A 558 -10.39 -12.24 -19.32
CA ASP A 558 -10.94 -12.87 -20.54
C ASP A 558 -12.48 -12.74 -20.66
N LEU A 559 -13.03 -11.59 -20.27
CA LEU A 559 -14.44 -11.26 -20.38
C LEU A 559 -14.73 -10.44 -21.67
N PRO A 560 -15.69 -10.87 -22.52
CA PRO A 560 -16.15 -10.05 -23.64
C PRO A 560 -16.85 -8.77 -23.15
N LEU A 561 -16.52 -7.62 -23.76
CA LEU A 561 -17.14 -6.34 -23.37
C LEU A 561 -18.62 -6.24 -23.71
N ASP A 562 -19.09 -7.01 -24.69
CA ASP A 562 -20.38 -6.88 -25.34
C ASP A 562 -21.27 -8.12 -25.22
N ASP A 563 -20.97 -9.06 -24.31
CA ASP A 563 -21.86 -10.21 -24.08
C ASP A 563 -23.15 -9.76 -23.37
N PRO A 564 -24.32 -9.78 -24.04
CA PRO A 564 -25.58 -9.36 -23.43
C PRO A 564 -26.07 -10.33 -22.35
N ARG A 565 -25.53 -11.57 -22.31
CA ARG A 565 -25.92 -12.60 -21.32
C ARG A 565 -25.15 -12.46 -20.01
N ARG A 566 -23.99 -11.78 -20.03
CA ARG A 566 -23.15 -11.51 -18.86
C ARG A 566 -22.75 -10.03 -18.83
N PRO A 567 -23.67 -9.12 -18.45
CA PRO A 567 -23.31 -7.73 -18.21
C PRO A 567 -22.12 -7.64 -17.24
N LEU A 568 -21.18 -6.73 -17.52
CA LEU A 568 -19.97 -6.54 -16.70
C LEU A 568 -20.23 -5.77 -15.39
N THR A 569 -21.49 -5.51 -15.07
CA THR A 569 -21.92 -4.90 -13.81
C THR A 569 -23.31 -5.41 -13.42
N VAL A 570 -23.54 -5.56 -12.12
CA VAL A 570 -24.86 -5.70 -11.53
C VAL A 570 -25.31 -4.41 -10.83
N THR A 571 -24.42 -3.42 -10.73
CA THR A 571 -24.63 -2.16 -10.01
C THR A 571 -24.93 -1.00 -10.95
N GLY A 572 -24.25 -0.92 -12.10
CA GLY A 572 -24.40 0.16 -13.08
C GLY A 572 -23.24 1.16 -13.13
N GLY A 573 -22.13 0.90 -12.42
CA GLY A 573 -20.90 1.71 -12.44
C GLY A 573 -21.00 3.07 -11.74
N LEU A 574 -19.84 3.66 -11.43
CA LEU A 574 -19.75 4.85 -10.57
C LEU A 574 -20.32 6.11 -11.21
N THR A 575 -20.45 6.17 -12.54
CA THR A 575 -21.08 7.29 -13.24
C THR A 575 -22.57 7.39 -12.92
N PHE A 576 -23.28 6.27 -13.02
CA PHE A 576 -24.75 6.24 -12.99
C PHE A 576 -25.30 5.73 -11.66
N ALA A 577 -24.80 4.56 -11.21
CA ALA A 577 -25.15 4.03 -9.91
C ALA A 577 -24.73 4.96 -8.77
N GLY A 578 -23.69 5.77 -9.01
CA GLY A 578 -23.08 6.64 -8.00
C GLY A 578 -21.77 6.05 -7.51
N GLY A 579 -20.80 6.90 -7.24
CA GLY A 579 -19.48 6.51 -6.76
C GLY A 579 -19.29 6.94 -5.32
N PRO A 580 -19.70 6.14 -4.32
CA PRO A 580 -19.45 6.42 -2.91
C PRO A 580 -17.97 6.15 -2.56
N GLY A 581 -17.05 6.85 -3.23
CA GLY A 581 -15.61 6.82 -2.98
C GLY A 581 -15.06 5.40 -2.87
N ASN A 582 -14.60 5.07 -1.67
CA ASN A 582 -14.00 3.78 -1.34
C ASN A 582 -15.01 2.61 -1.26
N ASN A 583 -16.31 2.92 -1.15
CA ASN A 583 -17.35 1.97 -0.79
C ASN A 583 -18.18 1.43 -1.98
N TYR A 584 -17.82 1.74 -3.23
CA TYR A 584 -18.57 1.25 -4.40
C TYR A 584 -18.73 -0.28 -4.38
N THR A 585 -17.67 -1.02 -4.09
CA THR A 585 -17.69 -2.48 -4.23
C THR A 585 -18.57 -3.18 -3.17
N SER A 586 -18.80 -2.57 -2.01
CA SER A 586 -19.83 -3.05 -1.08
C SER A 586 -21.23 -3.02 -1.71
N HIS A 587 -21.52 -2.05 -2.59
CA HIS A 587 -22.79 -2.02 -3.33
C HIS A 587 -22.85 -3.14 -4.36
N ALA A 588 -21.73 -3.46 -5.01
CA ALA A 588 -21.64 -4.63 -5.90
C ALA A 588 -21.95 -5.93 -5.17
N VAL A 589 -21.37 -6.15 -3.98
CA VAL A 589 -21.67 -7.32 -3.14
C VAL A 589 -23.16 -7.33 -2.74
N ALA A 590 -23.71 -6.19 -2.30
CA ALA A 590 -25.11 -6.09 -1.91
C ALA A 590 -26.09 -6.35 -3.07
N ASN A 591 -25.70 -6.07 -4.32
CA ASN A 591 -26.47 -6.41 -5.51
C ASN A 591 -26.29 -7.87 -5.95
N LEU A 592 -25.10 -8.45 -5.76
CA LEU A 592 -24.81 -9.85 -6.08
C LEU A 592 -25.55 -10.83 -5.17
N VAL A 593 -25.63 -10.54 -3.87
CA VAL A 593 -26.26 -11.43 -2.88
C VAL A 593 -27.72 -11.82 -3.24
N PRO A 594 -28.65 -10.89 -3.50
CA PRO A 594 -30.02 -11.25 -3.89
C PRO A 594 -30.08 -11.99 -5.23
N LEU A 595 -29.20 -11.66 -6.19
CA LEU A 595 -29.10 -12.38 -7.46
C LEU A 595 -28.69 -13.85 -7.24
N LEU A 596 -27.70 -14.09 -6.38
CA LEU A 596 -27.21 -15.44 -6.07
C LEU A 596 -28.19 -16.24 -5.21
N ARG A 597 -29.01 -15.57 -4.38
CA ARG A 597 -30.13 -16.24 -3.70
C ARG A 597 -31.22 -16.66 -4.69
N ALA A 598 -31.50 -15.83 -5.70
CA ALA A 598 -32.48 -16.12 -6.75
C ALA A 598 -31.98 -17.13 -7.80
N ASP A 599 -30.66 -17.18 -8.04
CA ASP A 599 -30.01 -18.12 -8.93
C ASP A 599 -28.93 -18.97 -8.19
N PRO A 600 -29.36 -19.83 -7.26
CA PRO A 600 -28.51 -20.45 -6.25
C PRO A 600 -27.52 -21.50 -6.78
N ASP A 601 -27.55 -21.81 -8.07
CA ASP A 601 -26.59 -22.70 -8.73
C ASP A 601 -25.42 -21.96 -9.38
N GLN A 602 -25.45 -20.63 -9.41
CA GLN A 602 -24.49 -19.79 -10.11
C GLN A 602 -23.45 -19.17 -9.18
N TYR A 603 -22.42 -18.60 -9.79
CA TYR A 603 -21.35 -17.86 -9.14
C TYR A 603 -21.40 -16.38 -9.52
N GLY A 604 -21.00 -15.55 -8.57
CA GLY A 604 -20.79 -14.12 -8.73
C GLY A 604 -19.33 -13.75 -8.52
N LEU A 605 -18.83 -12.79 -9.30
CA LEU A 605 -17.51 -12.18 -9.12
C LEU A 605 -17.67 -10.67 -8.96
N ALA A 606 -17.09 -10.15 -7.88
CA ALA A 606 -16.88 -8.72 -7.70
C ALA A 606 -15.38 -8.42 -7.81
N THR A 607 -15.02 -7.36 -8.53
CA THR A 607 -13.66 -6.80 -8.51
C THR A 607 -13.68 -5.39 -7.94
N ALA A 608 -12.57 -5.01 -7.33
CA ALA A 608 -12.39 -3.73 -6.68
C ALA A 608 -11.06 -3.13 -7.12
N LEU A 609 -11.01 -1.80 -7.15
CA LEU A 609 -9.84 -1.07 -7.61
C LEU A 609 -9.58 0.16 -6.74
N GLY A 610 -8.32 0.38 -6.37
CA GLY A 610 -7.83 1.59 -5.72
C GLY A 610 -6.88 2.41 -6.60
N TRP A 611 -6.91 3.73 -6.44
CA TRP A 611 -6.11 4.71 -7.17
C TRP A 611 -6.24 4.61 -8.71
N TYR A 612 -5.13 4.40 -9.42
CA TYR A 612 -5.02 4.52 -10.87
C TYR A 612 -4.80 3.14 -11.51
N LEU A 613 -5.72 2.18 -11.29
CA LEU A 613 -5.47 0.74 -11.52
C LEU A 613 -4.26 0.26 -10.71
N THR A 614 -4.10 0.69 -9.45
CA THR A 614 -2.90 0.37 -8.66
C THR A 614 -3.15 -0.78 -7.68
N LYS A 615 -4.24 -0.69 -6.93
CA LYS A 615 -4.62 -1.69 -5.92
C LYS A 615 -5.80 -2.48 -6.45
N HIS A 616 -5.79 -3.79 -6.30
CA HIS A 616 -6.87 -4.65 -6.78
C HIS A 616 -7.31 -5.63 -5.72
N ALA A 617 -8.60 -5.92 -5.69
CA ALA A 617 -9.16 -7.05 -4.94
C ALA A 617 -10.23 -7.76 -5.77
N ALA A 618 -10.41 -9.05 -5.53
CA ALA A 618 -11.44 -9.86 -6.16
C ALA A 618 -12.08 -10.82 -5.14
N THR A 619 -13.36 -11.15 -5.34
CA THR A 619 -14.10 -12.08 -4.47
C THR A 619 -15.09 -12.90 -5.28
N VAL A 620 -15.08 -14.21 -5.07
CA VAL A 620 -16.07 -15.13 -5.63
C VAL A 620 -17.13 -15.47 -4.58
N LEU A 621 -18.40 -15.34 -4.96
CA LEU A 621 -19.57 -15.57 -4.11
C LEU A 621 -20.52 -16.60 -4.74
N SER A 622 -21.20 -17.41 -3.93
CA SER A 622 -22.28 -18.29 -4.40
C SER A 622 -23.16 -18.77 -3.24
N ALA A 623 -24.43 -19.09 -3.50
CA ALA A 623 -25.27 -19.82 -2.56
C ALA A 623 -24.89 -21.31 -2.45
N ARG A 624 -24.02 -21.82 -3.34
CA ARG A 624 -23.43 -23.15 -3.22
C ARG A 624 -22.34 -23.13 -2.15
N PRO A 625 -22.28 -24.11 -1.23
CA PRO A 625 -21.18 -24.17 -0.28
C PRO A 625 -19.84 -24.44 -1.00
N PRO A 626 -18.73 -23.88 -0.48
CA PRO A 626 -17.41 -24.04 -1.08
C PRO A 626 -16.88 -25.46 -0.93
N ARG A 627 -16.03 -25.90 -1.87
CA ARG A 627 -15.36 -27.22 -1.84
C ARG A 627 -14.07 -27.22 -1.03
N ARG A 628 -13.50 -26.05 -0.79
CA ARG A 628 -12.27 -25.82 -0.03
C ARG A 628 -12.55 -24.79 1.05
N GLU A 629 -11.76 -24.81 2.12
CA GLU A 629 -11.81 -23.74 3.13
C GLU A 629 -11.48 -22.40 2.47
N TYR A 630 -12.12 -21.34 2.96
CA TYR A 630 -11.92 -19.98 2.45
C TYR A 630 -10.46 -19.52 2.65
N ARG A 631 -9.94 -18.74 1.70
CA ARG A 631 -8.66 -18.01 1.81
C ARG A 631 -8.82 -16.59 1.29
N ASP A 632 -8.19 -15.63 1.97
CA ASP A 632 -7.79 -14.33 1.39
C ASP A 632 -6.36 -14.47 0.87
N ILE A 633 -6.20 -14.47 -0.45
CA ILE A 633 -4.96 -14.80 -1.14
C ILE A 633 -4.21 -13.51 -1.48
N ASP A 634 -3.01 -13.35 -0.94
CA ASP A 634 -2.08 -12.32 -1.41
C ASP A 634 -1.44 -12.80 -2.72
N ALA A 635 -2.00 -12.31 -3.83
CA ALA A 635 -1.53 -12.66 -5.16
C ALA A 635 -0.26 -11.89 -5.56
N ASP A 636 0.17 -10.86 -4.80
CA ASP A 636 1.46 -10.19 -5.05
C ASP A 636 2.66 -11.12 -4.83
N LEU A 637 2.50 -12.13 -3.97
CA LEU A 637 3.54 -13.12 -3.64
C LEU A 637 3.92 -14.00 -4.84
N ARG A 638 2.98 -14.20 -5.77
CA ARG A 638 3.16 -15.02 -6.98
C ARG A 638 2.78 -14.28 -8.26
N LEU A 639 3.02 -12.97 -8.29
CA LEU A 639 2.79 -12.12 -9.45
C LEU A 639 4.05 -12.03 -10.33
N PRO A 640 4.02 -12.49 -11.59
CA PRO A 640 5.07 -12.16 -12.55
C PRO A 640 5.12 -10.64 -12.75
N ARG A 641 6.23 -10.00 -12.35
CA ARG A 641 6.42 -8.56 -12.51
C ARG A 641 7.25 -8.26 -13.76
N PRO A 642 6.66 -7.67 -14.81
CA PRO A 642 7.43 -7.22 -15.97
C PRO A 642 8.35 -6.07 -15.58
N ALA A 643 9.32 -5.74 -16.44
CA ALA A 643 10.26 -4.67 -16.16
C ALA A 643 9.55 -3.32 -16.10
N ALA A 644 9.68 -2.64 -14.96
CA ALA A 644 9.29 -1.25 -14.84
C ALA A 644 10.07 -0.40 -15.84
N ARG A 645 9.40 0.61 -16.43
CA ARG A 645 10.07 1.62 -17.24
C ARG A 645 10.65 2.68 -16.34
N LYS A 646 11.93 2.98 -16.53
CA LYS A 646 12.54 4.12 -15.87
C LYS A 646 11.92 5.41 -16.40
N VAL A 647 11.68 6.36 -15.51
CA VAL A 647 11.27 7.72 -15.86
C VAL A 647 12.52 8.59 -16.00
N ASP A 648 12.72 9.19 -17.17
CA ASP A 648 13.82 10.13 -17.42
C ASP A 648 13.28 11.56 -17.57
N THR A 649 13.34 12.31 -16.48
CA THR A 649 12.88 13.71 -16.45
C THR A 649 13.76 14.64 -17.26
N GLY A 650 15.06 14.32 -17.36
CA GLY A 650 16.07 15.16 -18.01
C GLY A 650 16.24 14.88 -19.51
N TRP A 651 15.53 13.90 -20.06
CA TRP A 651 15.66 13.54 -21.48
C TRP A 651 15.34 14.70 -22.41
N THR A 652 16.26 14.94 -23.35
CA THR A 652 16.08 15.82 -24.51
C THR A 652 16.53 15.05 -25.73
N GLY A 653 15.76 15.11 -26.81
CA GLY A 653 15.98 14.27 -27.99
C GLY A 653 14.72 13.53 -28.45
N PRO A 654 14.87 12.60 -29.40
CA PRO A 654 13.74 11.91 -30.01
C PRO A 654 13.03 10.97 -29.02
N ALA A 655 11.71 10.85 -29.15
CA ALA A 655 10.87 9.87 -28.46
C ALA A 655 9.63 9.53 -29.31
N VAL A 656 8.92 8.45 -28.98
CA VAL A 656 7.67 8.05 -29.63
C VAL A 656 6.50 8.26 -28.68
N CYS A 657 5.47 8.99 -29.11
CA CYS A 657 4.26 9.24 -28.33
C CYS A 657 3.54 7.92 -27.98
N GLU A 658 3.41 7.64 -26.69
CA GLU A 658 2.75 6.44 -26.15
C GLU A 658 1.30 6.71 -25.79
N ALA A 659 1.05 7.80 -25.07
CA ALA A 659 -0.26 8.16 -24.55
C ALA A 659 -0.36 9.68 -24.40
N TYR A 660 -1.57 10.21 -24.43
CA TYR A 660 -1.84 11.62 -24.19
C TYR A 660 -3.19 11.84 -23.53
N THR A 661 -3.34 12.98 -22.88
CA THR A 661 -4.63 13.48 -22.40
C THR A 661 -4.67 15.01 -22.47
N VAL A 662 -5.87 15.56 -22.59
CA VAL A 662 -6.09 17.02 -22.67
C VAL A 662 -7.14 17.41 -21.65
N PRO A 663 -6.75 17.97 -20.49
CA PRO A 663 -7.68 18.54 -19.52
C PRO A 663 -8.42 19.77 -20.08
N TYR A 664 -9.70 19.92 -19.70
CA TYR A 664 -10.55 21.04 -20.08
C TYR A 664 -11.01 21.85 -18.87
N GLY A 665 -11.06 23.16 -19.04
CA GLY A 665 -11.64 24.10 -18.08
C GLY A 665 -13.17 23.95 -17.99
N ARG A 666 -13.78 24.62 -16.99
CA ARG A 666 -15.25 24.64 -16.84
C ARG A 666 -15.97 25.38 -17.98
N ASP A 667 -15.26 26.27 -18.66
CA ASP A 667 -15.70 26.96 -19.88
C ASP A 667 -15.64 26.07 -21.12
N GLY A 668 -15.07 24.87 -21.02
CA GLY A 668 -14.93 23.93 -22.13
C GLY A 668 -13.67 24.15 -22.97
N GLU A 669 -12.79 25.08 -22.58
CA GLU A 669 -11.54 25.33 -23.29
C GLU A 669 -10.44 24.35 -22.83
N PRO A 670 -9.62 23.80 -23.76
CA PRO A 670 -8.50 22.94 -23.39
C PRO A 670 -7.40 23.74 -22.68
N GLU A 671 -6.86 23.18 -21.60
CA GLU A 671 -5.90 23.88 -20.72
C GLU A 671 -4.44 23.54 -21.01
N ALA A 672 -4.19 22.27 -21.33
CA ALA A 672 -2.87 21.74 -21.64
C ALA A 672 -3.01 20.39 -22.34
N VAL A 673 -1.96 19.96 -23.04
CA VAL A 673 -1.75 18.55 -23.39
C VAL A 673 -0.72 17.95 -22.43
N ILE A 674 -0.99 16.74 -21.96
CA ILE A 674 -0.05 15.92 -21.21
C ILE A 674 0.26 14.70 -22.07
N VAL A 675 1.54 14.45 -22.35
CA VAL A 675 2.00 13.31 -23.16
C VAL A 675 2.98 12.45 -22.37
N THR A 676 2.84 11.13 -22.51
CA THR A 676 3.94 10.19 -22.27
C THR A 676 4.56 9.77 -23.59
N ALA A 677 5.88 9.75 -23.63
CA ALA A 677 6.64 9.31 -24.79
C ALA A 677 7.76 8.36 -24.37
N ILE A 678 8.10 7.41 -25.25
CA ILE A 678 9.13 6.41 -25.01
C ILE A 678 10.39 6.77 -25.80
N THR A 679 11.52 6.86 -25.11
CA THR A 679 12.83 7.12 -25.72
C THR A 679 13.32 5.89 -26.50
N PRO A 680 14.30 6.04 -27.41
CA PRO A 680 14.94 4.89 -28.05
C PRO A 680 15.51 3.84 -27.07
N GLY A 681 15.83 4.25 -25.84
CA GLY A 681 16.30 3.37 -24.76
C GLY A 681 15.20 2.64 -24.00
N GLY A 682 13.92 2.92 -24.27
CA GLY A 682 12.77 2.31 -23.58
C GLY A 682 12.32 3.05 -22.31
N ASP A 683 12.97 4.17 -21.97
CA ASP A 683 12.60 5.01 -20.83
C ASP A 683 11.35 5.85 -21.15
N ARG A 684 10.55 6.17 -20.14
CA ARG A 684 9.36 7.01 -20.27
C ARG A 684 9.67 8.46 -19.92
N VAL A 685 9.17 9.38 -20.73
CA VAL A 685 9.26 10.84 -20.51
C VAL A 685 7.84 11.38 -20.44
N VAL A 686 7.59 12.27 -19.48
CA VAL A 686 6.29 12.94 -19.31
C VAL A 686 6.46 14.44 -19.50
N ARG A 687 5.59 15.06 -20.30
CA ARG A 687 5.56 16.52 -20.52
C ARG A 687 4.15 17.06 -20.50
N ARG A 688 4.01 18.26 -19.93
CA ARG A 688 2.79 19.08 -19.96
C ARG A 688 3.07 20.34 -20.75
N VAL A 689 2.28 20.62 -21.79
CA VAL A 689 2.43 21.82 -22.63
C VAL A 689 1.10 22.56 -22.75
N ALA A 690 1.11 23.87 -22.53
CA ALA A 690 -0.07 24.74 -22.59
C ALA A 690 -0.12 25.61 -23.87
N ASP A 691 0.56 25.17 -24.93
CA ASP A 691 0.57 25.82 -26.23
C ASP A 691 -0.72 25.47 -26.99
N ARG A 692 -1.51 26.49 -27.34
CA ARG A 692 -2.83 26.28 -27.95
C ARG A 692 -2.76 25.71 -29.36
N GLU A 693 -1.80 26.13 -30.16
CA GLU A 693 -1.66 25.65 -31.55
C GLU A 693 -1.27 24.17 -31.56
N LEU A 694 -0.36 23.78 -30.66
CA LEU A 694 0.01 22.39 -30.46
C LEU A 694 -1.20 21.55 -30.00
N ILE A 695 -1.90 22.01 -28.96
CA ILE A 695 -3.10 21.33 -28.43
C ILE A 695 -4.13 21.09 -29.52
N ASP A 696 -4.49 22.12 -30.29
CA ASP A 696 -5.51 22.02 -31.33
C ASP A 696 -5.09 21.00 -32.40
N ARG A 697 -3.82 21.02 -32.81
CA ARG A 697 -3.26 20.02 -33.76
C ARG A 697 -3.33 18.59 -33.22
N LEU A 698 -3.00 18.37 -31.94
CA LEU A 698 -3.05 17.05 -31.30
C LEU A 698 -4.49 16.52 -31.13
N LEU A 699 -5.47 17.43 -31.01
CA LEU A 699 -6.90 17.08 -30.91
C LEU A 699 -7.54 16.83 -32.27
N GLU A 700 -7.10 17.53 -33.33
CA GLU A 700 -7.57 17.34 -34.70
C GLU A 700 -7.06 16.02 -35.30
N ASP A 701 -5.81 15.69 -35.03
CA ASP A 701 -5.14 14.48 -35.52
C ASP A 701 -5.13 13.34 -34.48
N ASP A 702 -4.33 12.29 -34.74
CA ASP A 702 -4.12 11.18 -33.82
C ASP A 702 -2.62 11.00 -33.53
N PRO A 703 -2.13 11.50 -32.38
CA PRO A 703 -0.72 11.59 -32.09
C PRO A 703 -0.07 10.28 -31.63
N LEU A 704 -0.85 9.22 -31.41
CA LEU A 704 -0.32 7.96 -30.91
C LEU A 704 0.66 7.35 -31.93
N GLY A 705 1.85 7.03 -31.45
CA GLY A 705 2.96 6.52 -32.27
C GLY A 705 3.72 7.58 -33.07
N TRP A 706 3.38 8.87 -32.99
CA TRP A 706 4.17 9.92 -33.64
C TRP A 706 5.55 10.07 -33.02
N ARG A 707 6.49 10.56 -33.81
CA ARG A 707 7.83 10.92 -33.32
C ARG A 707 7.82 12.35 -32.82
N LEU A 708 8.24 12.50 -31.57
CA LEU A 708 8.35 13.77 -30.88
C LEU A 708 9.81 14.10 -30.65
N GLU A 709 10.15 15.38 -30.73
CA GLU A 709 11.43 15.90 -30.26
C GLU A 709 11.21 16.50 -28.87
N MET A 710 11.72 15.82 -27.84
CA MET A 710 11.57 16.20 -26.44
C MET A 710 12.55 17.31 -26.07
N THR A 711 12.07 18.31 -25.34
CA THR A 711 12.89 19.38 -24.78
C THR A 711 12.82 19.36 -23.25
N ALA A 712 13.58 20.23 -22.58
CA ALA A 712 13.60 20.31 -21.12
C ALA A 712 12.18 20.55 -20.55
N ASP A 713 11.42 21.45 -21.18
CA ASP A 713 10.12 21.92 -20.67
C ASP A 713 8.93 21.54 -21.57
N GLY A 714 9.14 20.81 -22.65
CA GLY A 714 8.06 20.48 -23.60
C GLY A 714 8.47 19.49 -24.68
N PHE A 715 7.81 19.57 -25.83
CA PHE A 715 8.11 18.77 -27.00
C PHE A 715 7.63 19.46 -28.28
N THR A 716 8.15 19.03 -29.42
CA THR A 716 7.64 19.39 -30.76
C THR A 716 7.36 18.14 -31.58
N ILE A 717 6.53 18.26 -32.61
CA ILE A 717 6.22 17.16 -33.53
C ILE A 717 7.35 17.06 -34.56
N ALA A 718 8.13 15.99 -34.51
CA ALA A 718 9.20 15.75 -35.47
C ALA A 718 8.67 15.13 -36.77
N ASP A 719 7.79 14.13 -36.63
CA ASP A 719 7.22 13.35 -37.74
C ASP A 719 5.91 12.69 -37.29
N THR A 720 4.89 12.70 -38.17
CA THR A 720 3.57 12.11 -37.94
C THR A 720 3.45 10.65 -38.40
N THR A 721 4.54 10.08 -38.92
CA THR A 721 4.62 8.65 -39.24
C THR A 721 4.56 7.83 -37.96
N ARG A 722 3.60 6.91 -37.88
CA ARG A 722 3.45 6.03 -36.71
C ARG A 722 4.62 5.06 -36.61
N ALA A 723 5.28 5.06 -35.46
CA ALA A 723 6.31 4.12 -35.08
C ALA A 723 5.81 3.20 -33.96
N ALA A 724 6.34 1.97 -33.91
CA ALA A 724 6.15 1.11 -32.75
C ALA A 724 6.86 1.71 -31.52
N LEU A 725 6.27 1.51 -30.34
CA LEU A 725 6.91 1.91 -29.09
C LEU A 725 8.17 1.06 -28.88
N PRO A 726 9.31 1.68 -28.54
CA PRO A 726 10.49 0.93 -28.10
C PRO A 726 10.13 0.00 -26.93
N PRO A 727 10.63 -1.26 -26.94
CA PRO A 727 10.35 -2.20 -25.87
C PRO A 727 10.89 -1.68 -24.54
N ALA A 728 10.27 -2.07 -23.44
CA ALA A 728 10.91 -1.88 -22.13
C ALA A 728 12.15 -2.77 -22.04
N GLY A 729 13.05 -2.45 -21.10
CA GLY A 729 14.16 -3.35 -20.77
C GLY A 729 13.67 -4.70 -20.21
N GLU A 730 14.60 -5.63 -20.00
CA GLU A 730 14.29 -6.86 -19.27
C GLU A 730 14.30 -6.62 -17.74
N PRO A 731 13.51 -7.37 -16.96
CA PRO A 731 13.57 -7.28 -15.51
C PRO A 731 14.99 -7.62 -15.03
N PRO A 732 15.59 -6.85 -14.12
CA PRO A 732 16.93 -7.12 -13.63
C PRO A 732 17.01 -8.37 -12.73
N VAL A 733 15.86 -8.87 -12.27
CA VAL A 733 15.68 -10.11 -11.53
C VAL A 733 14.44 -10.81 -12.10
N LEU A 734 14.57 -12.11 -12.39
CA LEU A 734 13.47 -12.98 -12.79
C LEU A 734 13.12 -13.92 -11.64
N VAL A 735 11.82 -14.21 -11.48
CA VAL A 735 11.32 -15.15 -10.46
C VAL A 735 10.50 -16.22 -11.14
N GLU A 736 10.79 -17.48 -10.83
CA GLU A 736 10.05 -18.65 -11.32
C GLU A 736 9.63 -19.51 -10.13
N TRP A 737 8.42 -20.07 -10.20
CA TRP A 737 7.89 -20.95 -9.17
C TRP A 737 7.83 -22.40 -9.68
N HIS A 738 8.59 -23.27 -9.04
CA HIS A 738 8.68 -24.71 -9.31
C HIS A 738 8.06 -25.46 -8.13
N GLY A 739 6.72 -25.43 -8.05
CA GLY A 739 5.99 -25.97 -6.89
C GLY A 739 6.36 -25.22 -5.59
N PRO A 740 6.94 -25.89 -4.58
CA PRO A 740 7.38 -25.25 -3.34
C PRO A 740 8.75 -24.54 -3.45
N VAL A 741 9.41 -24.59 -4.61
CA VAL A 741 10.73 -23.99 -4.83
C VAL A 741 10.60 -22.68 -5.61
N THR A 742 11.19 -21.60 -5.09
CA THR A 742 11.26 -20.30 -5.78
C THR A 742 12.64 -20.10 -6.36
N VAL A 743 12.77 -19.96 -7.69
CA VAL A 743 14.03 -19.62 -8.35
C VAL A 743 14.10 -18.12 -8.52
N ILE A 744 15.13 -17.49 -7.97
CA ILE A 744 15.43 -16.07 -8.10
C ILE A 744 16.68 -15.93 -8.96
N ARG A 745 16.54 -15.36 -10.16
CA ARG A 745 17.63 -15.23 -11.13
C ARG A 745 18.03 -13.78 -11.30
N LEU A 746 19.30 -13.46 -11.10
CA LEU A 746 19.87 -12.18 -11.53
C LEU A 746 19.95 -12.15 -13.06
N ASN A 747 19.32 -11.16 -13.68
CA ASN A 747 19.15 -11.08 -15.13
C ASN A 747 19.78 -9.81 -15.73
N ARG A 748 21.10 -9.71 -15.61
CA ARG A 748 21.92 -8.67 -16.26
C ARG A 748 23.20 -9.26 -16.85
N PRO A 749 23.12 -10.26 -17.75
CA PRO A 749 24.27 -10.98 -18.26
C PRO A 749 25.29 -10.07 -18.95
N ALA A 750 24.84 -8.99 -19.62
CA ALA A 750 25.71 -8.01 -20.29
C ALA A 750 26.70 -7.31 -19.35
N THR A 751 26.38 -7.22 -18.05
CA THR A 751 27.27 -6.68 -17.01
C THR A 751 27.71 -7.76 -16.02
N ARG A 752 27.65 -9.04 -16.40
CA ARG A 752 27.95 -10.20 -15.54
C ARG A 752 27.17 -10.16 -14.23
N ASN A 753 25.89 -9.77 -14.32
CA ASN A 753 24.98 -9.64 -13.18
C ASN A 753 25.47 -8.67 -12.10
N ALA A 754 26.19 -7.61 -12.49
CA ALA A 754 26.51 -6.54 -11.57
C ALA A 754 25.23 -5.88 -11.01
N VAL A 755 25.24 -5.61 -9.71
CA VAL A 755 24.07 -5.14 -8.95
C VAL A 755 24.12 -3.61 -8.79
N ASP A 756 23.13 -2.91 -9.36
CA ASP A 756 22.83 -1.50 -9.04
C ASP A 756 21.64 -1.41 -8.06
N LEU A 757 21.15 -0.20 -7.78
CA LEU A 757 20.07 0.00 -6.82
C LEU A 757 18.76 -0.62 -7.30
N ALA A 758 18.46 -0.56 -8.60
CA ALA A 758 17.27 -1.17 -9.18
C ALA A 758 17.30 -2.70 -9.04
N THR A 759 18.43 -3.33 -9.34
CA THR A 759 18.62 -4.78 -9.14
C THR A 759 18.53 -5.15 -7.66
N ALA A 760 19.14 -4.37 -6.75
CA ALA A 760 19.07 -4.64 -5.31
C ALA A 760 17.63 -4.57 -4.77
N ARG A 761 16.85 -3.56 -5.17
CA ARG A 761 15.42 -3.45 -4.80
C ARG A 761 14.58 -4.59 -5.38
N ALA A 762 14.85 -4.99 -6.63
CA ALA A 762 14.16 -6.12 -7.25
C ALA A 762 14.48 -7.44 -6.54
N LEU A 763 15.74 -7.64 -6.13
CA LEU A 763 16.15 -8.80 -5.35
C LEU A 763 15.50 -8.80 -3.96
N GLU A 764 15.53 -7.66 -3.25
CA GLU A 764 14.87 -7.53 -1.94
C GLU A 764 13.39 -7.90 -2.03
N ARG A 765 12.65 -7.34 -3.00
CA ARG A 765 11.23 -7.69 -3.21
C ARG A 765 11.03 -9.17 -3.49
N ALA A 766 11.87 -9.80 -4.30
CA ALA A 766 11.77 -11.23 -4.60
C ALA A 766 12.00 -12.10 -3.35
N VAL A 767 12.97 -11.74 -2.50
CA VAL A 767 13.22 -12.46 -1.24
C VAL A 767 12.13 -12.20 -0.22
N ASP A 768 11.59 -10.98 -0.12
CA ASP A 768 10.47 -10.65 0.76
C ASP A 768 9.20 -11.42 0.37
N ALA A 769 8.88 -11.49 -0.93
CA ALA A 769 7.78 -12.31 -1.44
C ALA A 769 7.98 -13.79 -1.13
N TYR A 770 9.20 -14.33 -1.31
CA TYR A 770 9.54 -15.70 -0.92
C TYR A 770 9.39 -15.96 0.59
N GLU A 771 9.84 -15.01 1.43
CA GLU A 771 9.73 -15.11 2.87
C GLU A 771 8.26 -15.11 3.33
N ALA A 772 7.42 -14.29 2.70
CA ALA A 772 5.99 -14.17 3.01
C ALA A 772 5.12 -15.29 2.40
N ASP A 773 5.53 -15.93 1.30
CA ASP A 773 4.74 -16.99 0.64
C ASP A 773 4.69 -18.28 1.46
N PRO A 774 3.53 -18.66 2.05
CA PRO A 774 3.41 -19.89 2.82
C PRO A 774 3.61 -21.16 1.99
N GLU A 775 3.36 -21.09 0.68
CA GLU A 775 3.53 -22.21 -0.25
C GLU A 775 4.99 -22.35 -0.72
N ALA A 776 5.84 -21.33 -0.52
CA ALA A 776 7.27 -21.40 -0.83
C ALA A 776 8.08 -21.92 0.36
N ARG A 777 8.83 -23.00 0.13
CA ARG A 777 9.61 -23.71 1.15
C ARG A 777 11.11 -23.49 1.02
N VAL A 778 11.65 -23.41 -0.20
CA VAL A 778 13.09 -23.25 -0.48
C VAL A 778 13.28 -22.28 -1.64
N ALA A 779 14.30 -21.41 -1.56
CA ALA A 779 14.69 -20.55 -2.66
C ALA A 779 16.02 -20.98 -3.28
N VAL A 780 16.16 -20.80 -4.59
CA VAL A 780 17.42 -20.94 -5.32
C VAL A 780 17.79 -19.58 -5.92
N LEU A 781 18.90 -18.98 -5.46
CA LEU A 781 19.50 -17.80 -6.08
C LEU A 781 20.47 -18.25 -7.19
N THR A 782 20.30 -17.73 -8.39
CA THR A 782 21.18 -18.04 -9.53
C THR A 782 21.45 -16.82 -10.40
N GLY A 783 22.41 -16.94 -11.30
CA GLY A 783 22.75 -15.92 -12.29
C GLY A 783 22.51 -16.38 -13.72
N SER A 784 23.36 -15.91 -14.63
CA SER A 784 23.38 -16.35 -16.02
C SER A 784 24.37 -17.50 -16.21
N ASP A 785 24.30 -18.20 -17.34
CA ASP A 785 25.22 -19.29 -17.68
C ASP A 785 26.69 -18.83 -17.84
N VAL A 786 26.93 -17.52 -17.94
CA VAL A 786 28.27 -16.92 -18.08
C VAL A 786 28.89 -16.57 -16.73
N ALA A 787 28.06 -16.07 -15.81
CA ALA A 787 28.49 -15.65 -14.49
C ALA A 787 27.29 -15.59 -13.54
N PHE A 788 27.54 -16.03 -12.31
CA PHE A 788 26.63 -15.84 -11.19
C PHE A 788 26.45 -14.35 -10.89
N CYS A 789 27.50 -13.66 -10.48
CA CYS A 789 27.49 -12.23 -10.16
C CYS A 789 28.91 -11.66 -9.99
N SER A 790 29.16 -10.47 -10.54
CA SER A 790 30.43 -9.74 -10.37
C SER A 790 30.43 -8.71 -9.23
N GLY A 791 29.36 -8.63 -8.43
CA GLY A 791 29.21 -7.69 -7.31
C GLY A 791 28.59 -6.35 -7.71
N MET A 792 28.93 -5.28 -6.98
CA MET A 792 28.38 -3.94 -7.21
C MET A 792 28.70 -3.41 -8.62
N ASP A 793 27.71 -2.77 -9.26
CA ASP A 793 27.93 -2.04 -10.52
C ASP A 793 28.77 -0.77 -10.26
N LEU A 794 30.06 -0.86 -10.56
CA LEU A 794 31.01 0.25 -10.36
C LEU A 794 30.70 1.47 -11.24
N LYS A 795 30.01 1.30 -12.38
CA LYS A 795 29.59 2.43 -13.22
C LYS A 795 28.42 3.18 -12.56
N ALA A 796 27.51 2.46 -11.90
CA ALA A 796 26.43 3.06 -11.11
C ALA A 796 26.99 3.76 -9.86
N ALA A 797 27.89 3.10 -9.13
CA ALA A 797 28.55 3.68 -7.96
C ALA A 797 29.31 4.98 -8.30
N ALA A 798 29.96 5.05 -9.46
CA ALA A 798 30.62 6.29 -9.92
C ALA A 798 29.65 7.47 -10.14
N ARG A 799 28.34 7.21 -10.27
CA ARG A 799 27.26 8.22 -10.34
C ARG A 799 26.59 8.47 -8.99
N GLY A 800 27.12 7.91 -7.90
CA GLY A 800 26.55 8.02 -6.55
C GLY A 800 25.42 7.04 -6.25
N GLU A 801 25.18 6.06 -7.13
CA GLU A 801 24.15 5.04 -6.95
C GLU A 801 24.76 3.78 -6.31
N TYR A 802 24.45 3.55 -5.04
CA TYR A 802 24.92 2.36 -4.31
C TYR A 802 23.78 1.34 -4.17
N PRO A 803 24.04 0.03 -4.35
CA PRO A 803 23.04 -1.02 -4.24
C PRO A 803 22.76 -1.35 -2.76
N VAL A 804 22.21 -0.40 -2.01
CA VAL A 804 21.84 -0.57 -0.61
C VAL A 804 20.34 -0.38 -0.48
N THR A 805 19.66 -1.38 0.06
CA THR A 805 18.23 -1.29 0.41
C THR A 805 18.07 -1.07 1.91
N GLU A 806 16.93 -0.50 2.31
CA GLU A 806 16.64 -0.22 3.72
C GLU A 806 16.37 -1.51 4.52
N GLY A 807 15.73 -2.51 3.91
CA GLY A 807 15.32 -3.74 4.59
C GLY A 807 16.41 -4.81 4.69
N ARG A 808 17.13 -5.06 3.60
CA ARG A 808 18.11 -6.17 3.45
C ARG A 808 19.55 -5.73 3.20
N GLY A 809 19.82 -4.43 3.16
CA GLY A 809 21.17 -3.85 3.14
C GLY A 809 21.87 -3.93 1.79
N LEU A 810 23.19 -4.12 1.80
CA LEU A 810 24.00 -4.20 0.58
C LEU A 810 23.53 -5.35 -0.32
N LEU A 811 23.49 -5.06 -1.62
CA LEU A 811 23.04 -5.96 -2.69
C LEU A 811 21.59 -6.44 -2.55
N GLY A 812 20.80 -5.89 -1.61
CA GLY A 812 19.39 -6.25 -1.43
C GLY A 812 19.13 -7.59 -0.74
N LEU A 813 20.15 -8.21 -0.13
CA LEU A 813 20.02 -9.54 0.49
C LEU A 813 20.97 -9.75 1.68
N THR A 814 22.20 -9.26 1.62
CA THR A 814 23.28 -9.83 2.43
C THR A 814 23.24 -9.44 3.90
N ALA A 815 22.61 -8.33 4.29
CA ALA A 815 22.50 -7.93 5.69
C ALA A 815 21.42 -8.74 6.43
N ARG A 816 20.35 -9.11 5.72
CA ARG A 816 19.25 -9.93 6.24
C ARG A 816 18.84 -10.98 5.20
N PRO A 817 19.57 -12.10 5.10
CA PRO A 817 19.17 -13.24 4.27
C PRO A 817 17.81 -13.80 4.71
N PRO A 818 17.10 -14.57 3.85
CA PRO A 818 15.83 -15.18 4.24
C PRO A 818 16.01 -16.18 5.38
N ARG A 819 15.00 -16.32 6.24
CA ARG A 819 15.04 -17.32 7.31
C ARG A 819 14.68 -18.71 6.79
N LYS A 820 13.86 -18.79 5.74
CA LYS A 820 13.65 -20.03 4.99
C LYS A 820 14.92 -20.41 4.20
N PRO A 821 15.12 -21.69 3.84
CA PRO A 821 16.34 -22.13 3.16
C PRO A 821 16.61 -21.46 1.81
N LEU A 822 17.86 -21.04 1.59
CA LEU A 822 18.36 -20.45 0.37
C LEU A 822 19.56 -21.25 -0.16
N ILE A 823 19.52 -21.62 -1.43
CA ILE A 823 20.60 -22.31 -2.15
C ILE A 823 21.17 -21.35 -3.21
N ALA A 824 22.49 -21.20 -3.29
CA ALA A 824 23.14 -20.55 -4.43
C ALA A 824 23.49 -21.58 -5.50
N ALA A 825 22.97 -21.39 -6.71
CA ALA A 825 23.34 -22.15 -7.91
C ALA A 825 24.31 -21.31 -8.76
N VAL A 826 25.60 -21.64 -8.69
CA VAL A 826 26.69 -20.80 -9.19
C VAL A 826 27.27 -21.39 -10.49
N GLU A 827 27.04 -20.67 -11.58
CA GLU A 827 27.74 -20.84 -12.87
C GLU A 827 28.82 -19.76 -13.01
N GLY A 828 29.99 -20.14 -13.53
CA GLY A 828 31.09 -19.20 -13.78
C GLY A 828 31.52 -18.38 -12.54
N ALA A 829 31.66 -17.07 -12.70
CA ALA A 829 32.27 -16.21 -11.69
C ALA A 829 31.27 -15.73 -10.62
N ALA A 830 31.58 -15.99 -9.34
CA ALA A 830 31.00 -15.33 -8.16
C ALA A 830 32.08 -14.46 -7.50
N LEU A 831 32.16 -13.18 -7.88
CA LEU A 831 33.25 -12.29 -7.49
C LEU A 831 32.75 -11.05 -6.76
N ALA A 832 33.57 -10.55 -5.84
CA ALA A 832 33.27 -9.41 -4.98
C ALA A 832 31.93 -9.62 -4.27
N GLY A 833 31.02 -8.65 -4.32
CA GLY A 833 29.65 -8.79 -3.84
C GLY A 833 28.90 -10.03 -4.36
N GLY A 834 29.23 -10.56 -5.54
CA GLY A 834 28.67 -11.81 -6.03
C GLY A 834 29.12 -13.04 -5.24
N CYS A 835 30.35 -13.06 -4.75
CA CYS A 835 30.81 -14.05 -3.78
C CYS A 835 30.05 -13.87 -2.45
N GLU A 836 29.85 -12.62 -2.02
CA GLU A 836 29.12 -12.31 -0.78
C GLU A 836 27.65 -12.73 -0.84
N LEU A 837 27.00 -12.65 -2.01
CA LEU A 837 25.66 -13.19 -2.26
C LEU A 837 25.64 -14.72 -2.16
N ALA A 838 26.62 -15.41 -2.76
CA ALA A 838 26.71 -16.87 -2.66
C ALA A 838 26.97 -17.32 -1.21
N LEU A 839 27.82 -16.59 -0.48
CA LEU A 839 28.11 -16.84 0.94
C LEU A 839 26.91 -16.55 1.85
N ALA A 840 25.97 -15.70 1.42
CA ALA A 840 24.75 -15.43 2.16
C ALA A 840 23.68 -16.54 2.02
N ALA A 841 23.87 -17.48 1.08
CA ALA A 841 23.05 -18.67 0.97
C ALA A 841 23.47 -19.74 1.99
N ASP A 842 22.55 -20.62 2.36
CA ASP A 842 22.81 -21.69 3.33
C ASP A 842 23.60 -22.84 2.70
N LEU A 843 23.36 -23.09 1.40
CA LEU A 843 23.99 -24.15 0.62
C LEU A 843 24.46 -23.62 -0.73
N ILE A 844 25.55 -24.16 -1.25
CA ILE A 844 26.11 -23.79 -2.55
C ILE A 844 26.24 -25.03 -3.44
N VAL A 845 25.61 -24.96 -4.62
CA VAL A 845 25.83 -25.88 -5.74
C VAL A 845 26.57 -25.09 -6.82
N ALA A 846 27.71 -25.58 -7.28
CA ALA A 846 28.56 -24.85 -8.23
C ALA A 846 28.98 -25.72 -9.41
N ALA A 847 29.17 -25.09 -10.57
CA ALA A 847 29.85 -25.73 -11.69
C ALA A 847 31.34 -25.95 -11.41
N GLU A 848 31.95 -26.95 -12.05
CA GLU A 848 33.36 -27.29 -11.87
C GLU A 848 34.33 -26.18 -12.32
N ASP A 849 33.89 -25.36 -13.27
CA ASP A 849 34.61 -24.21 -13.81
C ASP A 849 34.27 -22.89 -13.08
N ALA A 850 33.40 -22.94 -12.06
CA ALA A 850 33.07 -21.77 -11.26
C ALA A 850 34.23 -21.32 -10.38
N VAL A 851 34.31 -20.01 -10.17
CA VAL A 851 35.35 -19.37 -9.34
C VAL A 851 34.75 -18.38 -8.36
N PHE A 852 35.27 -18.37 -7.14
CA PHE A 852 34.79 -17.54 -6.04
C PHE A 852 35.91 -16.61 -5.55
N GLY A 853 35.59 -15.37 -5.21
CA GLY A 853 36.60 -14.49 -4.62
C GLY A 853 36.11 -13.13 -4.18
N ILE A 854 36.84 -12.52 -3.26
CA ILE A 854 36.61 -11.18 -2.72
C ILE A 854 37.80 -10.25 -3.07
N PRO A 855 37.88 -9.73 -4.32
CA PRO A 855 39.01 -8.95 -4.82
C PRO A 855 38.95 -7.46 -4.43
N GLU A 856 38.14 -7.07 -3.44
CA GLU A 856 37.93 -5.69 -2.97
C GLU A 856 39.24 -5.03 -2.53
N VAL A 857 40.11 -5.77 -1.85
CA VAL A 857 41.42 -5.26 -1.39
C VAL A 857 42.31 -4.79 -2.54
N LYS A 858 42.17 -5.39 -3.73
CA LYS A 858 42.88 -4.95 -4.95
C LYS A 858 42.38 -3.61 -5.49
N ARG A 859 41.25 -3.12 -4.98
CA ARG A 859 40.57 -1.89 -5.40
C ARG A 859 40.49 -0.86 -4.26
N GLY A 860 41.22 -1.08 -3.16
CA GLY A 860 41.16 -0.20 -1.98
C GLY A 860 39.84 -0.27 -1.22
N LEU A 861 39.08 -1.36 -1.38
CA LEU A 861 37.79 -1.60 -0.73
C LEU A 861 37.90 -2.80 0.23
N VAL A 862 36.84 -2.98 1.03
CA VAL A 862 36.61 -4.17 1.86
C VAL A 862 35.32 -4.84 1.41
N ALA A 863 35.27 -6.17 1.46
CA ALA A 863 34.07 -6.98 1.23
C ALA A 863 33.06 -6.74 2.37
N ALA A 864 32.36 -5.62 2.26
CA ALA A 864 31.49 -5.04 3.28
C ALA A 864 30.06 -5.61 3.27
N ALA A 865 29.70 -6.42 2.27
CA ALA A 865 28.45 -7.17 2.24
C ALA A 865 28.54 -8.48 3.06
N GLY A 866 29.61 -8.66 3.85
CA GLY A 866 29.80 -9.75 4.80
C GLY A 866 30.76 -10.85 4.34
N GLY A 867 31.50 -10.65 3.25
CA GLY A 867 32.40 -11.66 2.69
C GLY A 867 33.49 -12.12 3.66
N VAL A 868 34.20 -11.18 4.30
CA VAL A 868 35.25 -11.52 5.29
C VAL A 868 34.65 -12.26 6.49
N LEU A 869 33.48 -11.83 6.95
CA LEU A 869 32.77 -12.43 8.09
C LEU A 869 32.40 -13.88 7.79
N ARG A 870 31.71 -14.12 6.67
CA ARG A 870 31.18 -15.45 6.32
C ARG A 870 32.27 -16.43 5.89
N LEU A 871 33.36 -15.96 5.28
CA LEU A 871 34.53 -16.80 5.02
C LEU A 871 35.20 -17.24 6.31
N ALA A 872 35.41 -16.33 7.27
CA ALA A 872 36.00 -16.67 8.57
C ALA A 872 35.13 -17.65 9.38
N GLN A 873 33.82 -17.62 9.15
CA GLN A 873 32.84 -18.51 9.76
C GLN A 873 32.74 -19.90 9.11
N SER A 874 33.19 -20.05 7.85
CA SER A 874 32.94 -21.25 7.04
C SER A 874 34.21 -21.98 6.60
N LEU A 875 35.37 -21.31 6.63
CA LEU A 875 36.65 -21.87 6.19
C LEU A 875 37.69 -21.86 7.32
N PRO A 876 38.73 -22.71 7.24
CA PRO A 876 39.90 -22.56 8.08
C PRO A 876 40.47 -21.13 7.96
N ARG A 877 40.79 -20.51 9.11
CA ARG A 877 41.21 -19.11 9.18
C ARG A 877 42.30 -18.73 8.19
N SER A 878 43.30 -19.59 7.98
CA SER A 878 44.40 -19.34 7.03
C SER A 878 43.90 -19.22 5.58
N ILE A 879 42.97 -20.09 5.18
CA ILE A 879 42.37 -20.08 3.85
C ILE A 879 41.46 -18.85 3.67
N ALA A 880 40.65 -18.53 4.69
CA ALA A 880 39.82 -17.33 4.67
C ALA A 880 40.66 -16.05 4.51
N LEU A 881 41.79 -15.95 5.23
CA LEU A 881 42.73 -14.84 5.10
C LEU A 881 43.48 -14.84 3.76
N GLU A 882 43.81 -16.00 3.20
CA GLU A 882 44.41 -16.08 1.87
C GLU A 882 43.47 -15.42 0.83
N LEU A 883 42.20 -15.80 0.82
CA LEU A 883 41.18 -15.17 -0.04
C LEU A 883 41.04 -13.67 0.23
N ALA A 884 40.90 -13.27 1.49
CA ALA A 884 40.63 -11.89 1.87
C ALA A 884 41.81 -10.94 1.66
N LEU A 885 43.05 -11.39 1.96
CA LEU A 885 44.24 -10.54 1.91
C LEU A 885 44.87 -10.50 0.52
N THR A 886 44.80 -11.61 -0.23
CA THR A 886 45.35 -11.64 -1.60
C THR A 886 44.35 -11.14 -2.63
N GLY A 887 43.04 -11.25 -2.36
CA GLY A 887 41.97 -11.01 -3.32
C GLY A 887 42.05 -11.92 -4.56
N ALA A 888 42.75 -13.05 -4.49
CA ALA A 888 42.83 -14.04 -5.57
C ALA A 888 41.58 -14.94 -5.54
N PRO A 889 40.98 -15.26 -6.71
CA PRO A 889 39.86 -16.17 -6.75
C PRO A 889 40.29 -17.62 -6.49
N MET A 890 39.37 -18.44 -5.99
CA MET A 890 39.56 -19.87 -5.73
C MET A 890 38.58 -20.71 -6.55
N PRO A 891 39.03 -21.81 -7.19
CA PRO A 891 38.14 -22.71 -7.94
C PRO A 891 37.11 -23.41 -7.05
N ALA A 892 35.91 -23.64 -7.59
CA ALA A 892 34.82 -24.34 -6.91
C ALA A 892 35.24 -25.72 -6.38
N ARG A 893 36.06 -26.47 -7.12
CA ARG A 893 36.56 -27.78 -6.68
C ARG A 893 37.35 -27.70 -5.38
N ARG A 894 38.21 -26.70 -5.23
CA ARG A 894 38.98 -26.51 -4.00
C ARG A 894 38.07 -26.14 -2.84
N LEU A 895 37.05 -25.32 -3.08
CA LEU A 895 36.07 -24.94 -2.06
C LEU A 895 35.13 -26.08 -1.67
N TYR A 896 34.84 -27.02 -2.59
CA TYR A 896 34.17 -28.28 -2.28
C TYR A 896 35.03 -29.16 -1.37
N ASP A 897 36.31 -29.34 -1.68
CA ASP A 897 37.22 -30.13 -0.85
C ASP A 897 37.40 -29.52 0.57
N LEU A 898 37.12 -28.21 0.73
CA LEU A 898 37.16 -27.49 2.00
C LEU A 898 35.81 -27.41 2.73
N GLY A 899 34.73 -27.91 2.12
CA GLY A 899 33.39 -27.95 2.72
C GLY A 899 32.54 -26.68 2.57
N LEU A 900 32.98 -25.70 1.78
CA LEU A 900 32.17 -24.50 1.49
C LEU A 900 31.12 -24.74 0.39
N VAL A 901 31.48 -25.52 -0.63
CA VAL A 901 30.56 -25.92 -1.71
C VAL A 901 30.01 -27.30 -1.40
N ASN A 902 28.69 -27.48 -1.46
CA ASN A 902 28.01 -28.74 -1.12
C ASN A 902 28.02 -29.74 -2.27
N ARG A 903 27.87 -29.28 -3.53
CA ARG A 903 27.88 -30.13 -4.73
C ARG A 903 28.61 -29.42 -5.87
N VAL A 904 29.46 -30.17 -6.59
CA VAL A 904 30.09 -29.71 -7.85
C VAL A 904 29.43 -30.43 -9.02
N THR A 905 29.14 -29.70 -10.09
CA THR A 905 28.43 -30.18 -11.28
C THR A 905 29.23 -29.87 -12.56
N PRO A 906 28.94 -30.53 -13.69
CA PRO A 906 29.38 -30.04 -15.00
C PRO A 906 28.84 -28.61 -15.25
N ALA A 907 29.52 -27.82 -16.08
CA ALA A 907 29.05 -26.49 -16.46
C ALA A 907 27.63 -26.53 -17.05
N GLY A 908 26.79 -25.55 -16.67
CA GLY A 908 25.38 -25.47 -17.06
C GLY A 908 24.44 -26.42 -16.32
N LYS A 909 24.89 -27.07 -15.24
CA LYS A 909 24.07 -28.00 -14.44
C LYS A 909 23.87 -27.56 -12.99
N ALA A 910 24.41 -26.42 -12.57
CA ALA A 910 24.29 -25.98 -11.18
C ALA A 910 22.82 -25.74 -10.77
N LEU A 911 22.00 -25.15 -11.64
CA LEU A 911 20.58 -24.89 -11.33
C LEU A 911 19.78 -26.19 -11.23
N ASP A 912 19.92 -27.11 -12.19
CA ASP A 912 19.21 -28.40 -12.19
C ASP A 912 19.49 -29.16 -10.87
N THR A 913 20.77 -29.26 -10.48
CA THR A 913 21.17 -29.94 -9.24
C THR A 913 20.76 -29.16 -7.98
N ALA A 914 20.70 -27.82 -8.03
CA ALA A 914 20.16 -27.02 -6.93
C ALA A 914 18.65 -27.22 -6.77
N LEU A 915 17.90 -27.39 -7.86
CA LEU A 915 16.48 -27.73 -7.82
C LEU A 915 16.26 -29.12 -7.23
N GLU A 916 17.07 -30.12 -7.59
CA GLU A 916 17.01 -31.44 -6.95
C GLU A 916 17.21 -31.33 -5.43
N LEU A 917 18.25 -30.61 -5.00
CA LEU A 917 18.52 -30.39 -3.57
C LEU A 917 17.41 -29.58 -2.89
N ALA A 918 16.83 -28.60 -3.58
CA ALA A 918 15.71 -27.82 -3.06
C ALA A 918 14.45 -28.68 -2.85
N HIS A 919 14.15 -29.59 -3.78
CA HIS A 919 13.04 -30.53 -3.63
C HIS A 919 13.29 -31.55 -2.51
N ASP A 920 14.52 -32.02 -2.34
CA ASP A 920 14.90 -32.88 -1.20
C ASP A 920 14.60 -32.17 0.13
N ILE A 921 14.92 -30.88 0.24
CA ILE A 921 14.64 -30.07 1.44
C ILE A 921 13.14 -29.83 1.59
N ALA A 922 12.45 -29.42 0.52
CA ALA A 922 11.03 -29.11 0.52
C ALA A 922 10.13 -30.33 0.82
N ALA A 923 10.64 -31.55 0.65
CA ALA A 923 9.97 -32.78 1.05
C ALA A 923 9.94 -33.01 2.57
N ASN A 924 10.71 -32.25 3.36
CA ASN A 924 10.74 -32.36 4.83
C ASN A 924 9.74 -31.42 5.52
N ALA A 925 9.49 -31.67 6.81
CA ALA A 925 8.62 -30.83 7.62
C ALA A 925 9.17 -29.38 7.68
N PRO A 926 8.44 -28.39 7.16
CA PRO A 926 8.92 -27.02 6.97
C PRO A 926 9.31 -26.32 8.26
N LEU A 927 8.55 -26.49 9.34
CA LEU A 927 8.89 -25.91 10.64
C LEU A 927 10.20 -26.50 11.18
N ALA A 928 10.40 -27.81 11.06
CA ALA A 928 11.62 -28.47 11.50
C ALA A 928 12.85 -28.01 10.70
N VAL A 929 12.71 -27.82 9.39
CA VAL A 929 13.78 -27.29 8.54
C VAL A 929 14.14 -25.86 8.96
N TYR A 930 13.15 -24.98 9.13
CA TYR A 930 13.34 -23.60 9.56
C TYR A 930 14.06 -23.51 10.91
N LEU A 931 13.59 -24.25 11.93
CA LEU A 931 14.19 -24.22 13.26
C LEU A 931 15.58 -24.84 13.29
N SER A 932 15.84 -25.87 12.48
CA SER A 932 17.18 -26.46 12.37
C SER A 932 18.18 -25.44 11.82
N LYS A 933 17.80 -24.69 10.77
CA LYS A 933 18.60 -23.58 10.25
C LYS A 933 18.81 -22.50 11.31
N ARG A 934 17.75 -22.08 12.00
CA ARG A 934 17.83 -21.08 13.08
C ARG A 934 18.83 -21.48 14.17
N ILE A 935 18.79 -22.73 14.63
CA ILE A 935 19.76 -23.23 15.63
C ILE A 935 21.18 -23.17 15.06
N ALA A 936 21.38 -23.60 13.81
CA ALA A 936 22.69 -23.57 13.17
C ALA A 936 23.26 -22.14 13.02
N ASP A 937 22.41 -21.14 12.78
CA ASP A 937 22.82 -19.75 12.67
C ASP A 937 23.10 -19.11 14.04
N GLU A 938 22.20 -19.30 15.01
CA GLU A 938 22.28 -18.64 16.32
C GLU A 938 23.33 -19.27 17.26
N HIS A 939 23.68 -20.56 17.12
CA HIS A 939 24.53 -21.25 18.09
C HIS A 939 25.94 -20.66 18.26
N ARG A 940 26.42 -19.90 17.26
CA ARG A 940 27.78 -19.35 17.24
C ARG A 940 28.04 -18.39 18.40
N ASP A 941 26.99 -17.75 18.91
CA ASP A 941 27.07 -16.80 20.02
C ASP A 941 26.67 -17.43 21.36
N TRP A 942 26.34 -18.72 21.40
CA TRP A 942 25.91 -19.39 22.62
C TRP A 942 27.08 -19.88 23.45
N SER A 943 27.02 -19.65 24.76
CA SER A 943 27.94 -20.34 25.67
C SER A 943 27.53 -21.81 25.85
N THR A 944 28.49 -22.69 26.14
CA THR A 944 28.20 -24.12 26.43
C THR A 944 27.18 -24.30 27.55
N ALA A 945 27.14 -23.38 28.52
CA ALA A 945 26.25 -23.44 29.67
C ALA A 945 24.77 -23.21 29.31
N GLU A 946 24.49 -22.41 28.28
CA GLU A 946 23.12 -22.07 27.84
C GLU A 946 22.69 -22.81 26.57
N ALA A 947 23.62 -23.46 25.86
CA ALA A 947 23.37 -24.01 24.53
C ALA A 947 22.23 -25.04 24.50
N PHE A 948 22.17 -25.95 25.47
CA PHE A 948 21.10 -26.95 25.54
C PHE A 948 19.75 -26.34 25.94
N ASP A 949 19.74 -25.32 26.80
CA ASP A 949 18.50 -24.63 27.21
C ASP A 949 17.91 -23.85 26.03
N LYS A 950 18.75 -23.11 25.28
CA LYS A 950 18.35 -22.40 24.05
C LYS A 950 17.87 -23.38 22.97
N LEU A 951 18.61 -24.47 22.74
CA LEU A 951 18.21 -25.53 21.81
C LEU A 951 16.86 -26.13 22.20
N ALA A 952 16.66 -26.49 23.47
CA ALA A 952 15.41 -27.08 23.94
C ALA A 952 14.24 -26.12 23.80
N GLY A 953 14.44 -24.82 24.07
CA GLY A 953 13.43 -23.79 23.87
C GLY A 953 12.98 -23.68 22.41
N ILE A 954 13.91 -23.70 21.46
CA ILE A 954 13.60 -23.66 20.02
C ILE A 954 12.98 -24.98 19.56
N ALA A 955 13.59 -26.12 19.89
CA ALA A 955 13.14 -27.45 19.46
C ALA A 955 11.75 -27.82 20.01
N GLY A 956 11.36 -27.26 21.16
CA GLY A 956 10.05 -27.46 21.78
C GLY A 956 8.88 -27.05 20.87
N GLU A 957 9.07 -26.09 19.96
CA GLU A 957 8.05 -25.64 19.01
C GLU A 957 7.59 -26.77 18.06
N VAL A 958 8.47 -27.73 17.73
CA VAL A 958 8.15 -28.85 16.81
C VAL A 958 7.42 -29.98 17.51
N ILE A 959 7.73 -30.27 18.78
CA ILE A 959 7.25 -31.49 19.47
C ILE A 959 5.71 -31.54 19.55
N GLY A 960 5.04 -30.39 19.66
CA GLY A 960 3.58 -30.27 19.68
C GLY A 960 2.93 -29.93 18.34
N SER A 961 3.71 -29.86 17.26
CA SER A 961 3.24 -29.39 15.95
C SER A 961 2.39 -30.44 15.20
N ALA A 962 1.54 -29.99 14.28
CA ALA A 962 0.73 -30.88 13.45
C ALA A 962 1.63 -31.72 12.52
N ASP A 963 2.75 -31.15 12.07
CA ASP A 963 3.75 -31.84 11.27
C ASP A 963 4.44 -32.96 12.03
N ALA A 964 4.78 -32.78 13.31
CA ALA A 964 5.37 -33.85 14.11
C ALA A 964 4.39 -35.04 14.27
N ILE A 965 3.12 -34.75 14.55
CA ILE A 965 2.06 -35.77 14.64
C ILE A 965 1.90 -36.49 13.30
N GLU A 966 1.85 -35.75 12.20
CA GLU A 966 1.74 -36.31 10.86
C GLU A 966 2.96 -37.15 10.48
N GLY A 967 4.17 -36.71 10.80
CA GLY A 967 5.40 -37.44 10.52
C GLY A 967 5.42 -38.81 11.21
N VAL A 968 5.06 -38.86 12.49
CA VAL A 968 4.93 -40.11 13.26
C VAL A 968 3.86 -41.02 12.64
N ARG A 969 2.69 -40.46 12.30
CA ARG A 969 1.58 -41.19 11.70
C ARG A 969 1.94 -41.78 10.33
N ALA A 970 2.48 -40.95 9.43
CA ALA A 970 2.87 -41.35 8.08
C ALA A 970 3.95 -42.45 8.10
N TYR A 971 4.91 -42.35 9.03
CA TYR A 971 5.91 -43.39 9.25
C TYR A 971 5.28 -44.72 9.68
N ALA A 972 4.35 -44.69 10.64
CA ALA A 972 3.64 -45.88 11.10
C ALA A 972 2.77 -46.52 9.99
N GLU A 973 2.14 -45.68 9.16
CA GLU A 973 1.26 -46.07 8.05
C GLU A 973 2.03 -46.41 6.75
N LYS A 974 3.34 -46.20 6.70
CA LYS A 974 4.21 -46.40 5.52
C LYS A 974 3.75 -45.64 4.27
N ARG A 975 3.31 -44.39 4.45
CA ARG A 975 2.94 -43.49 3.36
C ARG A 975 3.78 -42.21 3.39
N ALA A 976 3.73 -41.44 2.32
CA ALA A 976 4.33 -40.11 2.32
C ALA A 976 3.58 -39.19 3.32
N PRO A 977 4.30 -38.35 4.07
CA PRO A 977 3.69 -37.37 4.97
C PRO A 977 3.09 -36.20 4.17
N VAL A 978 2.06 -35.56 4.75
CA VAL A 978 1.43 -34.35 4.23
C VAL A 978 1.60 -33.22 5.24
N TRP A 979 2.64 -32.41 5.05
CA TRP A 979 2.96 -31.31 5.94
C TRP A 979 1.94 -30.18 5.85
N LYS A 980 1.55 -29.65 7.01
CA LYS A 980 0.54 -28.60 7.17
C LYS A 980 1.07 -27.36 7.86
N ASP A 981 2.09 -27.48 8.70
CA ASP A 981 2.59 -26.32 9.42
C ASP A 981 3.40 -25.40 8.50
N LEU A 982 3.43 -24.12 8.88
CA LEU A 982 4.19 -23.08 8.22
C LEU A 982 5.18 -22.51 9.24
N PRO A 983 6.40 -22.14 8.81
CA PRO A 983 7.29 -21.36 9.67
C PRO A 983 6.59 -20.06 10.10
N PRO A 984 6.85 -19.54 11.31
CA PRO A 984 6.32 -18.24 11.72
C PRO A 984 6.74 -17.14 10.73
N ALA A 985 5.78 -16.30 10.36
CA ALA A 985 5.95 -15.19 9.40
C ALA A 985 6.92 -14.12 9.88
#